data_AF-W3VUR6-F1
#
_entry.id   AF-W3VUR6-F1
#
_cell.length_a   1.000
_cell.length_b   1.000
_cell.length_c   1.000
_cell.angle_alpha   90.00
_cell.angle_beta   90.00
_cell.angle_gamma   90.00
#
_symmetry.space_group_name_H-M   'P 1'
#
loop_
_entity.id
_entity.type
_entity.pdbx_description
1 polymer ?
#
loop_
_entity_poly.entity_id
_entity_poly.type
_entity_poly.pdbx_seq_one_letter_code
_entity_poly.pdbx_strand_id
1 'polypeptide(L)'
;MSRFLGRLSRTPSTHSIKSNQSDANGEPLPPKTSQILTTPAPGCVPKPRDPLTPEQEAKLAELEKYARSVASQTAPPADYEVWEQKWLGEHNLYQRYLRAAKGDVENAKKRIKSTLEWRREFRPEIIAPASIAHEAETGKQIVSGFDKDGRPLIYLRPARENTTPSNDQVRYLVYTLERAIDLMPEGVENYAIVIDYRGATSQSNPSLSTARAVANILQNHYVERLGRAFVMNVPWFLNAFFTAITPFLDPITKEKIRFNANLAEFVPAEQLDVEFGGRYNYEWDFDVYWKTLTEQCGIAEDGSRKQAGAKPAAVDKHADAIAATQLTGDGATVGLGAAAGTTAALAVAAGSTGAVSANGAKTTAYKYLQELADYEELLGKYDTFLFDCDGVLWSGDETIAGVVSVLQKLRARGKSVIFVTNNASKSRATYLKKFAGMNIEASLDEVFSSSYASAVYLKKVLNFPADRKVYVIGMHGIEEELDAEGILHCGGTDEEDNKFLPALDFTSLQNDEAIDPKVGAVVCGFDMHMSYIKIAKAFKHLTRAGCEGDVEAGKEGGGCHFILTNDDSTFPAKGGPWPGAGSLSAPLVFSTKRTPTIVGKPHKPMLDCIIATKQFDPARAIMVGDRLNTDIEFAKAGGIASMLVLTGISTRDEIEGDDAKTVPDYLINSLGDLDAVP
;
A
#
# COMPACT_ATOMS: atom_id res chain seq x y z
N MET A 1 -25.58 -20.27 42.39
CA MET A 1 -25.61 -20.66 40.96
C MET A 1 -26.96 -20.49 40.25
N SER A 2 -27.99 -19.83 40.81
CA SER A 2 -29.31 -19.64 40.13
C SER A 2 -29.65 -18.18 39.78
N ARG A 3 -28.72 -17.22 39.87
CA ARG A 3 -28.95 -15.80 39.51
C ARG A 3 -28.03 -15.27 38.39
N PHE A 4 -27.25 -16.13 37.74
CA PHE A 4 -26.31 -15.72 36.69
C PHE A 4 -26.68 -16.26 35.28
N LEU A 5 -27.70 -17.13 35.16
CA LEU A 5 -28.09 -17.77 33.90
C LEU A 5 -29.30 -17.14 33.19
N GLY A 6 -29.80 -15.98 33.65
CA GLY A 6 -30.96 -15.30 33.06
C GLY A 6 -30.64 -14.19 32.05
N ARG A 7 -29.36 -13.98 31.69
CA ARG A 7 -28.93 -12.82 30.86
C ARG A 7 -28.49 -13.17 29.43
N LEU A 8 -28.68 -14.41 28.98
CA LEU A 8 -28.35 -14.86 27.62
C LEU A 8 -29.55 -15.58 26.98
N SER A 9 -30.67 -14.88 26.81
CA SER A 9 -31.71 -15.24 25.84
C SER A 9 -32.65 -14.06 25.59
N ARG A 10 -32.26 -13.16 24.71
CA ARG A 10 -33.21 -12.27 24.03
C ARG A 10 -32.92 -12.34 22.54
N THR A 11 -33.66 -13.21 21.86
CA THR A 11 -34.02 -13.04 20.45
C THR A 11 -34.46 -11.58 20.23
N PRO A 12 -33.97 -10.87 19.19
CA PRO A 12 -34.49 -9.56 18.88
C PRO A 12 -35.94 -9.73 18.43
N SER A 13 -36.86 -9.22 19.26
CA SER A 13 -38.26 -9.08 18.90
C SER A 13 -38.38 -8.10 17.74
N THR A 14 -39.06 -8.52 16.67
CA THR A 14 -39.61 -7.67 15.63
C THR A 14 -40.55 -6.63 16.24
N HIS A 15 -40.01 -5.48 16.63
CA HIS A 15 -40.81 -4.27 16.80
C HIS A 15 -40.67 -3.46 15.52
N SER A 16 -41.70 -3.55 14.68
CA SER A 16 -41.94 -2.56 13.63
C SER A 16 -42.11 -1.21 14.33
N ILE A 17 -41.06 -0.40 14.32
CA ILE A 17 -41.20 1.02 14.62
C ILE A 17 -41.99 1.59 13.45
N LYS A 18 -43.27 1.92 13.70
CA LYS A 18 -44.01 2.84 12.85
C LYS A 18 -43.27 4.18 12.91
N SER A 19 -42.36 4.40 11.96
CA SER A 19 -41.61 5.65 11.85
C SER A 19 -42.56 6.73 11.36
N ASN A 20 -42.78 7.77 12.17
CA ASN A 20 -43.37 9.01 11.72
C ASN A 20 -42.53 9.54 10.54
N GLN A 21 -43.14 9.60 9.35
CA GLN A 21 -42.53 10.07 8.12
C GLN A 21 -42.72 11.59 7.98
N SER A 22 -41.95 12.37 8.72
CA SER A 22 -41.89 13.82 8.51
C SER A 22 -40.44 14.28 8.51
N ASP A 23 -40.12 15.26 7.66
CA ASP A 23 -38.81 15.92 7.67
C ASP A 23 -38.62 16.76 8.96
N ALA A 24 -37.46 17.40 9.11
CA ALA A 24 -37.14 18.23 10.28
C ALA A 24 -38.10 19.43 10.49
N ASN A 25 -38.93 19.75 9.48
CA ASN A 25 -39.92 20.83 9.48
C ASN A 25 -41.37 20.31 9.58
N GLY A 26 -41.58 18.99 9.71
CA GLY A 26 -42.92 18.40 9.87
C GLY A 26 -43.66 18.11 8.56
N GLU A 27 -43.04 18.29 7.39
CA GLU A 27 -43.66 17.92 6.11
C GLU A 27 -43.51 16.42 5.81
N PRO A 28 -44.52 15.77 5.21
CA PRO A 28 -44.42 14.37 4.83
C PRO A 28 -43.33 14.15 3.79
N LEU A 29 -42.47 13.14 4.02
CA LEU A 29 -41.42 12.77 3.07
C LEU A 29 -42.04 12.28 1.75
N PRO A 30 -41.42 12.59 0.59
CA PRO A 30 -41.81 11.99 -0.68
C PRO A 30 -41.79 10.45 -0.64
N PRO A 31 -42.55 9.76 -1.50
CA PRO A 31 -42.50 8.30 -1.57
C PRO A 31 -41.08 7.82 -1.91
N LYS A 32 -40.72 6.65 -1.39
CA LYS A 32 -39.43 6.02 -1.70
C LYS A 32 -39.30 5.77 -3.21
N THR A 33 -38.09 5.91 -3.73
CA THR A 33 -37.78 5.66 -5.14
C THR A 33 -36.40 5.04 -5.29
N SER A 34 -36.24 4.11 -6.24
CA SER A 34 -34.94 3.56 -6.63
C SER A 34 -34.37 4.20 -7.90
N GLN A 35 -35.06 5.21 -8.45
CA GLN A 35 -34.60 5.94 -9.63
C GLN A 35 -33.46 6.89 -9.25
N ILE A 36 -32.36 6.85 -10.00
CA ILE A 36 -31.26 7.81 -9.84
C ILE A 36 -31.52 9.11 -10.57
N LEU A 37 -30.98 10.19 -10.04
CA LEU A 37 -31.05 11.52 -10.63
C LEU A 37 -29.82 11.73 -11.52
N THR A 38 -30.01 11.72 -12.84
CA THR A 38 -28.94 11.87 -13.83
C THR A 38 -28.90 13.26 -14.48
N THR A 39 -29.77 14.18 -14.06
CA THR A 39 -29.79 15.58 -14.51
C THR A 39 -29.82 16.57 -13.35
N PRO A 40 -29.15 17.72 -13.45
CA PRO A 40 -29.22 18.79 -12.44
C PRO A 40 -30.64 19.33 -12.26
N ALA A 41 -30.91 19.91 -11.08
CA ALA A 41 -32.15 20.63 -10.84
C ALA A 41 -32.21 21.93 -11.66
N PRO A 42 -33.42 22.41 -12.03
CA PRO A 42 -33.57 23.70 -12.70
C PRO A 42 -32.91 24.83 -11.90
N GLY A 43 -32.09 25.64 -12.57
CA GLY A 43 -31.36 26.75 -11.94
C GLY A 43 -30.00 26.40 -11.35
N CYS A 44 -29.54 25.14 -11.42
CA CYS A 44 -28.12 24.82 -11.21
C CYS A 44 -27.32 25.40 -12.37
N VAL A 45 -26.55 26.45 -12.12
CA VAL A 45 -25.71 27.12 -13.12
C VAL A 45 -24.25 26.92 -12.72
N PRO A 46 -23.40 26.39 -13.61
CA PRO A 46 -21.96 26.33 -13.36
C PRO A 46 -21.44 27.73 -13.05
N LYS A 47 -20.56 27.85 -12.06
CA LYS A 47 -19.98 29.17 -11.74
C LYS A 47 -19.27 29.73 -12.97
N PRO A 48 -19.55 31.00 -13.36
CA PRO A 48 -18.83 31.64 -14.45
C PRO A 48 -17.35 31.75 -14.08
N ARG A 49 -16.48 31.56 -15.07
CA ARG A 49 -15.03 31.65 -14.90
C ARG A 49 -14.53 33.04 -15.29
N ASP A 50 -13.38 33.42 -14.75
CA ASP A 50 -12.72 34.71 -15.00
C ASP A 50 -11.96 34.74 -16.34
N PRO A 51 -11.67 35.87 -16.99
CA PRO A 51 -11.01 35.87 -18.31
C PRO A 51 -9.62 35.23 -18.35
N LEU A 52 -9.28 34.43 -19.38
CA LEU A 52 -7.90 33.99 -19.63
C LEU A 52 -7.09 35.22 -20.03
N THR A 53 -5.86 35.32 -19.53
CA THR A 53 -4.90 36.29 -20.06
C THR A 53 -4.29 35.76 -21.35
N PRO A 54 -3.80 36.64 -22.24
CA PRO A 54 -3.09 36.21 -23.46
C PRO A 54 -1.90 35.29 -23.18
N GLU A 55 -1.24 35.45 -22.02
CA GLU A 55 -0.15 34.58 -21.58
C GLU A 55 -0.64 33.15 -21.29
N GLN A 56 -1.79 33.02 -20.63
CA GLN A 56 -2.37 31.70 -20.35
C GLN A 56 -2.85 31.03 -21.63
N GLU A 57 -3.47 31.77 -22.56
CA GLU A 57 -3.86 31.23 -23.87
C GLU A 57 -2.66 30.66 -24.62
N ALA A 58 -1.53 31.37 -24.62
CA ALA A 58 -0.29 30.89 -25.21
C ALA A 58 0.21 29.59 -24.55
N LYS A 59 0.21 29.51 -23.21
CA LYS A 59 0.59 28.29 -22.46
C LYS A 59 -0.33 27.11 -22.77
N LEU A 60 -1.64 27.35 -22.87
CA LEU A 60 -2.62 26.31 -23.19
C LEU A 60 -2.45 25.79 -24.63
N ALA A 61 -2.22 26.69 -25.60
CA ALA A 61 -1.93 26.31 -26.97
C ALA A 61 -0.63 25.50 -27.09
N GLU A 62 0.39 25.84 -26.30
CA GLU A 62 1.63 25.07 -26.21
C GLU A 62 1.39 23.66 -25.65
N LEU A 63 0.61 23.53 -24.57
CA LEU A 63 0.25 22.23 -23.98
C LEU A 63 -0.56 21.37 -24.95
N GLU A 64 -1.51 21.95 -25.69
CA GLU A 64 -2.27 21.23 -26.71
C GLU A 64 -1.35 20.71 -27.82
N LYS A 65 -0.48 21.59 -28.35
CA LYS A 65 0.48 21.20 -29.38
C LYS A 65 1.39 20.06 -28.89
N TYR A 66 1.87 20.15 -27.65
CA TYR A 66 2.69 19.10 -27.04
C TYR A 66 1.92 17.79 -26.91
N ALA A 67 0.71 17.81 -26.33
CA ALA A 67 -0.11 16.62 -26.13
C ALA A 67 -0.39 15.88 -27.45
N ARG A 68 -0.74 16.63 -28.50
CA ARG A 68 -0.96 16.09 -29.84
C ARG A 68 0.33 15.55 -30.47
N SER A 69 1.48 16.16 -30.19
CA SER A 69 2.77 15.64 -30.65
C SER A 69 3.18 14.34 -29.96
N VAL A 70 2.87 14.18 -28.66
CA VAL A 70 3.11 12.93 -27.93
C VAL A 70 2.17 11.84 -28.45
N ALA A 71 0.89 12.17 -28.63
CA ALA A 71 -0.10 11.26 -29.19
C ALA A 71 0.30 10.71 -30.58
N SER A 72 0.97 11.53 -31.41
CA SER A 72 1.42 11.12 -32.74
C SER A 72 2.73 10.34 -32.77
N GLN A 73 3.57 10.41 -31.72
CA GLN A 73 4.83 9.65 -31.63
C GLN A 73 4.60 8.15 -31.47
N THR A 74 3.49 7.76 -30.83
CA THR A 74 3.12 6.36 -30.66
C THR A 74 1.61 6.26 -30.84
N ALA A 75 1.15 5.51 -31.83
CA ALA A 75 -0.28 5.35 -32.04
C ALA A 75 -0.94 4.61 -30.86
N PRO A 76 -2.13 5.03 -30.40
CA PRO A 76 -2.89 4.24 -29.44
C PRO A 76 -3.35 2.91 -30.07
N PRO A 77 -3.76 1.92 -29.26
CA PRO A 77 -4.50 0.76 -29.76
C PRO A 77 -5.68 1.21 -30.64
N ALA A 78 -5.91 0.52 -31.76
CA ALA A 78 -6.90 0.93 -32.77
C ALA A 78 -8.34 1.05 -32.22
N ASP A 79 -8.67 0.23 -31.23
CA ASP A 79 -9.95 0.23 -30.52
C ASP A 79 -10.04 1.31 -29.42
N TYR A 80 -8.97 2.09 -29.21
CA TYR A 80 -8.89 3.15 -28.20
C TYR A 80 -8.63 4.55 -28.75
N GLU A 81 -8.28 4.67 -30.04
CA GLU A 81 -7.99 5.95 -30.70
C GLU A 81 -9.09 7.01 -30.51
N VAL A 82 -10.36 6.60 -30.63
CA VAL A 82 -11.52 7.49 -30.47
C VAL A 82 -11.57 8.10 -29.05
N TRP A 83 -11.20 7.31 -28.02
CA TRP A 83 -11.22 7.75 -26.63
C TRP A 83 -10.06 8.69 -26.32
N GLU A 84 -8.88 8.41 -26.87
CA GLU A 84 -7.76 9.33 -26.80
C GLU A 84 -8.10 10.68 -27.45
N GLN A 85 -8.69 10.68 -28.65
CA GLN A 85 -9.10 11.93 -29.31
C GLN A 85 -10.18 12.66 -28.52
N LYS A 86 -11.14 11.93 -27.93
CA LYS A 86 -12.17 12.50 -27.04
C LYS A 86 -11.53 13.17 -25.82
N TRP A 87 -10.54 12.53 -25.21
CA TRP A 87 -9.82 13.08 -24.05
C TRP A 87 -8.99 14.30 -24.43
N LEU A 88 -8.20 14.24 -25.51
CA LEU A 88 -7.41 15.37 -26.03
C LEU A 88 -8.25 16.57 -26.48
N GLY A 89 -9.49 16.31 -26.90
CA GLY A 89 -10.48 17.32 -27.25
C GLY A 89 -11.36 17.77 -26.09
N GLU A 90 -11.14 17.26 -24.87
CA GLU A 90 -12.00 17.58 -23.73
C GLU A 90 -11.86 19.07 -23.34
N HIS A 91 -13.01 19.72 -23.21
CA HIS A 91 -13.10 21.10 -22.79
C HIS A 91 -12.39 21.32 -21.43
N ASN A 92 -11.41 22.22 -21.40
CA ASN A 92 -10.55 22.58 -20.26
C ASN A 92 -9.51 21.53 -19.83
N LEU A 93 -9.24 20.49 -20.62
CA LEU A 93 -8.15 19.53 -20.32
C LEU A 93 -6.85 20.27 -19.95
N TYR A 94 -6.34 21.09 -20.86
CA TYR A 94 -5.06 21.78 -20.68
C TYR A 94 -5.08 22.75 -19.51
N GLN A 95 -6.23 23.37 -19.25
CA GLN A 95 -6.38 24.27 -18.10
C GLN A 95 -6.28 23.51 -16.78
N ARG A 96 -6.92 22.33 -16.66
CA ARG A 96 -6.82 21.48 -15.46
C ARG A 96 -5.38 21.08 -15.19
N TYR A 97 -4.66 20.65 -16.22
CA TYR A 97 -3.26 20.26 -16.09
C TYR A 97 -2.35 21.44 -15.77
N LEU A 98 -2.59 22.61 -16.34
CA LEU A 98 -1.85 23.83 -16.04
C LEU A 98 -2.11 24.31 -14.59
N ARG A 99 -3.36 24.24 -14.10
CA ARG A 99 -3.70 24.55 -12.70
C ARG A 99 -3.04 23.57 -11.73
N ALA A 100 -3.11 22.27 -12.02
CA ALA A 100 -2.45 21.24 -11.21
C ALA A 100 -0.92 21.43 -11.15
N ALA A 101 -0.35 21.96 -12.23
CA ALA A 101 1.06 22.32 -12.33
C ALA A 101 1.38 23.74 -11.81
N LYS A 102 0.41 24.46 -11.23
CA LYS A 102 0.58 25.84 -10.75
C LYS A 102 1.15 26.80 -11.79
N GLY A 103 0.80 26.61 -13.07
CA GLY A 103 1.28 27.44 -14.18
C GLY A 103 2.59 27.01 -14.82
N ASP A 104 3.26 25.98 -14.28
CA ASP A 104 4.46 25.41 -14.87
C ASP A 104 4.10 24.54 -16.08
N VAL A 105 4.46 25.02 -17.27
CA VAL A 105 4.18 24.35 -18.54
C VAL A 105 4.92 23.03 -18.66
N GLU A 106 6.17 22.92 -18.21
CA GLU A 106 6.95 21.68 -18.31
C GLU A 106 6.42 20.60 -17.36
N ASN A 107 6.01 20.99 -16.16
CA ASN A 107 5.34 20.08 -15.24
C ASN A 107 3.98 19.61 -15.80
N ALA A 108 3.20 20.52 -16.38
CA ALA A 108 1.94 20.18 -17.03
C ALA A 108 2.16 19.21 -18.22
N LYS A 109 3.19 19.42 -19.05
CA LYS A 109 3.58 18.49 -20.13
C LYS A 109 3.85 17.07 -19.60
N LYS A 110 4.68 16.95 -18.55
CA LYS A 110 4.99 15.65 -17.92
C LYS A 110 3.73 14.93 -17.44
N ARG A 111 2.84 15.65 -16.76
CA ARG A 111 1.56 15.10 -16.27
C ARG A 111 0.63 14.66 -17.40
N ILE A 112 0.50 15.47 -18.45
CA ILE A 112 -0.31 15.12 -19.63
C ILE A 112 0.21 13.85 -20.29
N LYS A 113 1.52 13.76 -20.52
CA LYS A 113 2.16 12.57 -21.11
C LYS A 113 1.88 11.33 -20.25
N SER A 114 2.15 11.41 -18.95
CA SER A 114 1.93 10.30 -18.01
C SER A 114 0.47 9.84 -17.98
N THR A 115 -0.49 10.76 -17.99
CA THR A 115 -1.91 10.38 -18.04
C THR A 115 -2.31 9.80 -19.39
N LEU A 116 -1.79 10.30 -20.50
CA LEU A 116 -2.07 9.75 -21.82
C LEU A 116 -1.57 8.29 -21.92
N GLU A 117 -0.36 8.02 -21.44
CA GLU A 117 0.21 6.66 -21.36
C GLU A 117 -0.62 5.75 -20.44
N TRP A 118 -0.95 6.23 -19.23
CA TRP A 118 -1.80 5.49 -18.29
C TRP A 118 -3.20 5.21 -18.85
N ARG A 119 -3.83 6.16 -19.56
CA ARG A 119 -5.15 5.95 -20.18
C ARG A 119 -5.12 4.87 -21.26
N ARG A 120 -4.05 4.81 -22.07
CA ARG A 120 -3.87 3.74 -23.07
C ARG A 120 -3.78 2.36 -22.44
N GLU A 121 -3.12 2.25 -21.28
CA GLU A 121 -2.94 0.98 -20.56
C GLU A 121 -4.18 0.60 -19.74
N PHE A 122 -4.71 1.53 -18.94
CA PHE A 122 -5.79 1.30 -17.99
C PHE A 122 -7.19 1.33 -18.63
N ARG A 123 -7.34 2.08 -19.72
CA ARG A 123 -8.54 2.16 -20.58
C ARG A 123 -9.85 2.51 -19.81
N PRO A 124 -9.88 3.61 -19.04
CA PRO A 124 -10.96 3.92 -18.10
C PRO A 124 -12.35 4.13 -18.73
N GLU A 125 -12.43 4.57 -19.99
CA GLU A 125 -13.68 4.87 -20.71
C GLU A 125 -14.47 3.64 -21.12
N ILE A 126 -13.80 2.48 -21.21
CA ILE A 126 -14.33 1.21 -21.75
C ILE A 126 -14.20 0.05 -20.78
N ILE A 127 -14.07 0.34 -19.48
CA ILE A 127 -14.19 -0.68 -18.44
C ILE A 127 -15.55 -1.37 -18.58
N ALA A 128 -15.53 -2.67 -18.87
CA ALA A 128 -16.72 -3.48 -19.08
C ALA A 128 -17.59 -3.54 -17.80
N PRO A 129 -18.83 -3.01 -17.81
CA PRO A 129 -19.72 -3.07 -16.66
C PRO A 129 -19.88 -4.47 -16.10
N ALA A 130 -20.01 -5.50 -16.95
CA ALA A 130 -20.16 -6.88 -16.50
C ALA A 130 -18.97 -7.38 -15.66
N SER A 131 -17.76 -6.89 -15.93
CA SER A 131 -16.55 -7.32 -15.21
C SER A 131 -16.47 -6.78 -13.78
N ILE A 132 -17.15 -5.68 -13.47
CA ILE A 132 -17.09 -4.98 -12.18
C ILE A 132 -18.46 -4.84 -11.49
N ALA A 133 -19.51 -5.44 -12.07
CA ALA A 133 -20.87 -5.35 -11.54
C ALA A 133 -21.01 -5.88 -10.10
N HIS A 134 -20.26 -6.94 -9.78
CA HIS A 134 -20.23 -7.53 -8.44
C HIS A 134 -19.73 -6.55 -7.36
N GLU A 135 -18.87 -5.60 -7.71
CA GLU A 135 -18.40 -4.53 -6.81
C GLU A 135 -19.52 -3.53 -6.48
N ALA A 136 -20.53 -3.42 -7.33
CA ALA A 136 -21.60 -2.44 -7.20
C ALA A 136 -22.85 -2.96 -6.46
N GLU A 137 -23.01 -4.27 -6.26
CA GLU A 137 -24.23 -4.94 -5.75
C GLU A 137 -24.83 -4.30 -4.49
N THR A 138 -23.98 -3.84 -3.58
CA THR A 138 -24.41 -3.27 -2.30
C THR A 138 -24.54 -1.77 -2.31
N GLY A 139 -24.25 -1.07 -3.41
CA GLY A 139 -24.34 0.39 -3.47
C GLY A 139 -23.34 1.08 -2.55
N LYS A 140 -22.12 0.53 -2.47
CA LYS A 140 -20.99 1.14 -1.77
C LYS A 140 -20.44 2.38 -2.47
N GLN A 141 -20.69 2.50 -3.78
CA GLN A 141 -20.50 3.73 -4.55
C GLN A 141 -21.76 4.01 -5.36
N ILE A 142 -22.25 5.25 -5.33
CA ILE A 142 -23.49 5.64 -6.01
C ILE A 142 -23.28 7.01 -6.66
N VAL A 143 -23.47 7.09 -7.97
CA VAL A 143 -23.58 8.36 -8.70
C VAL A 143 -25.06 8.70 -8.85
N SER A 144 -25.53 9.74 -8.15
CA SER A 144 -26.91 10.21 -8.24
C SER A 144 -27.01 11.63 -7.68
N GLY A 145 -27.63 12.53 -8.43
CA GLY A 145 -27.90 13.90 -7.99
C GLY A 145 -26.76 14.89 -8.28
N PHE A 146 -27.04 16.17 -8.08
CA PHE A 146 -26.13 17.29 -8.43
C PHE A 146 -26.11 18.37 -7.36
N ASP A 147 -24.94 18.99 -7.14
CA ASP A 147 -24.81 20.18 -6.27
C ASP A 147 -25.34 21.45 -6.98
N LYS A 148 -25.45 22.56 -6.23
CA LYS A 148 -25.95 23.85 -6.75
C LYS A 148 -25.07 24.44 -7.88
N ASP A 149 -23.82 24.02 -7.98
CA ASP A 149 -22.88 24.42 -9.05
C ASP A 149 -22.98 23.46 -10.27
N GLY A 150 -23.92 22.50 -10.25
CA GLY A 150 -24.13 21.52 -11.33
C GLY A 150 -23.16 20.33 -11.30
N ARG A 151 -22.40 20.12 -10.21
CA ARG A 151 -21.47 18.99 -10.09
C ARG A 151 -22.22 17.70 -9.78
N PRO A 152 -21.98 16.59 -10.51
CA PRO A 152 -22.50 15.28 -10.15
C PRO A 152 -22.05 14.88 -8.74
N LEU A 153 -22.94 14.27 -7.97
CA LEU A 153 -22.67 13.73 -6.65
C LEU A 153 -22.25 12.26 -6.73
N ILE A 154 -21.17 11.93 -6.02
CA ILE A 154 -20.71 10.56 -5.80
C ILE A 154 -20.82 10.27 -4.31
N TYR A 155 -21.70 9.36 -3.93
CA TYR A 155 -21.80 8.83 -2.58
C TYR A 155 -20.85 7.65 -2.43
N LEU A 156 -19.96 7.72 -1.45
CA LEU A 156 -19.11 6.62 -1.01
C LEU A 156 -19.60 6.17 0.37
N ARG A 157 -20.00 4.91 0.48
CA ARG A 157 -20.55 4.31 1.71
C ARG A 157 -19.69 3.11 2.12
N PRO A 158 -18.54 3.32 2.79
CA PRO A 158 -17.61 2.25 3.16
C PRO A 158 -18.26 1.11 3.93
N ALA A 159 -19.26 1.40 4.78
CA ALA A 159 -20.01 0.39 5.53
C ALA A 159 -20.70 -0.69 4.67
N ARG A 160 -20.87 -0.41 3.36
CA ARG A 160 -21.50 -1.32 2.40
C ARG A 160 -20.46 -2.12 1.61
N GLU A 161 -19.19 -2.15 2.03
CA GLU A 161 -18.16 -2.99 1.42
C GLU A 161 -18.62 -4.45 1.37
N ASN A 162 -18.52 -5.04 0.17
CA ASN A 162 -19.12 -6.34 -0.15
C ASN A 162 -18.14 -7.30 -0.82
N THR A 163 -16.95 -6.82 -1.18
CA THR A 163 -15.91 -7.62 -1.81
C THR A 163 -14.64 -7.64 -0.96
N THR A 164 -13.83 -8.68 -1.13
CA THR A 164 -12.48 -8.70 -0.58
C THR A 164 -11.56 -7.82 -1.42
N PRO A 165 -10.49 -7.24 -0.85
CA PRO A 165 -9.56 -6.38 -1.59
C PRO A 165 -9.07 -7.02 -2.90
N SER A 166 -9.27 -6.32 -4.01
CA SER A 166 -8.98 -6.79 -5.37
C SER A 166 -8.61 -5.61 -6.29
N ASN A 167 -8.08 -5.90 -7.48
CA ASN A 167 -7.90 -4.88 -8.51
C ASN A 167 -9.24 -4.36 -9.06
N ASP A 168 -10.32 -5.14 -8.93
CA ASP A 168 -11.64 -4.74 -9.39
C ASP A 168 -12.23 -3.60 -8.54
N GLN A 169 -11.85 -3.48 -7.26
CA GLN A 169 -12.19 -2.31 -6.44
C GLN A 169 -11.62 -1.01 -7.02
N VAL A 170 -10.38 -1.03 -7.51
CA VAL A 170 -9.73 0.12 -8.15
C VAL A 170 -10.41 0.44 -9.49
N ARG A 171 -10.68 -0.60 -10.29
CA ARG A 171 -11.39 -0.47 -11.57
C ARG A 171 -12.82 0.06 -11.37
N TYR A 172 -13.52 -0.38 -10.33
CA TYR A 172 -14.86 0.08 -10.01
C TYR A 172 -14.87 1.54 -9.55
N LEU A 173 -13.90 1.96 -8.73
CA LEU A 173 -13.78 3.37 -8.38
C LEU A 173 -13.55 4.23 -9.63
N VAL A 174 -12.60 3.84 -10.49
CA VAL A 174 -12.33 4.57 -11.74
C VAL A 174 -13.57 4.58 -12.64
N TYR A 175 -14.28 3.46 -12.75
CA TYR A 175 -15.55 3.36 -13.44
C TYR A 175 -16.55 4.39 -12.90
N THR A 176 -16.76 4.47 -11.58
CA THR A 176 -17.64 5.45 -10.92
C THR A 176 -17.25 6.89 -11.25
N LEU A 177 -15.96 7.22 -11.20
CA LEU A 177 -15.47 8.57 -11.53
C LEU A 177 -15.75 8.93 -13.00
N GLU A 178 -15.50 8.01 -13.92
CA GLU A 178 -15.78 8.21 -15.34
C GLU A 178 -17.28 8.27 -15.63
N ARG A 179 -18.14 7.53 -14.90
CA ARG A 179 -19.60 7.68 -15.01
C ARG A 179 -20.07 9.04 -14.50
N ALA A 180 -19.47 9.56 -13.43
CA ALA A 180 -19.75 10.92 -12.98
C ALA A 180 -19.32 11.96 -14.04
N ILE A 181 -18.17 11.76 -14.69
CA ILE A 181 -17.72 12.61 -15.82
C ILE A 181 -18.69 12.54 -17.00
N ASP A 182 -19.17 11.34 -17.36
CA ASP A 182 -20.16 11.14 -18.43
C ASP A 182 -21.48 11.92 -18.17
N LEU A 183 -21.84 12.11 -16.89
CA LEU A 183 -23.05 12.84 -16.46
C LEU A 183 -22.85 14.34 -16.25
N MET A 184 -21.63 14.87 -16.41
CA MET A 184 -21.38 16.31 -16.21
C MET A 184 -22.16 17.15 -17.24
N PRO A 185 -22.91 18.18 -16.80
CA PRO A 185 -23.51 19.13 -17.73
C PRO A 185 -22.43 20.02 -18.36
N GLU A 186 -22.80 20.70 -19.44
CA GLU A 186 -21.89 21.62 -20.13
C GLU A 186 -21.36 22.70 -19.18
N GLY A 187 -20.06 23.01 -19.29
CA GLY A 187 -19.38 23.97 -18.42
C GLY A 187 -18.94 23.43 -17.06
N VAL A 188 -19.34 22.21 -16.67
CA VAL A 188 -18.89 21.56 -15.43
C VAL A 188 -17.70 20.63 -15.71
N GLU A 189 -16.65 20.75 -14.91
CA GLU A 189 -15.46 19.89 -15.01
C GLU A 189 -15.20 19.06 -13.75
N ASN A 190 -16.02 19.25 -12.72
CA ASN A 190 -15.82 18.71 -11.39
C ASN A 190 -17.02 17.90 -10.90
N TYR A 191 -16.75 16.90 -10.07
CA TYR A 191 -17.75 16.21 -9.24
C TYR A 191 -17.62 16.63 -7.78
N ALA A 192 -18.65 16.34 -6.99
CA ALA A 192 -18.63 16.43 -5.54
C ALA A 192 -18.80 15.04 -4.93
N ILE A 193 -18.00 14.74 -3.89
CA ILE A 193 -18.02 13.44 -3.22
C ILE A 193 -18.65 13.60 -1.84
N VAL A 194 -19.58 12.71 -1.49
CA VAL A 194 -20.16 12.58 -0.15
C VAL A 194 -19.71 11.25 0.41
N ILE A 195 -18.94 11.28 1.50
CA ILE A 195 -18.42 10.08 2.15
C ILE A 195 -19.19 9.87 3.45
N ASP A 196 -19.89 8.75 3.56
CA ASP A 196 -20.74 8.43 4.71
C ASP A 196 -20.16 7.26 5.52
N TYR A 197 -19.69 7.56 6.73
CA TYR A 197 -19.17 6.55 7.67
C TYR A 197 -20.24 5.91 8.55
N ARG A 198 -21.52 6.17 8.33
CA ARG A 198 -22.59 5.56 9.13
C ARG A 198 -22.50 4.04 9.03
N GLY A 199 -22.31 3.38 10.18
CA GLY A 199 -22.18 1.93 10.26
C GLY A 199 -20.84 1.37 9.77
N ALA A 200 -19.89 2.22 9.38
CA ALA A 200 -18.56 1.77 8.96
C ALA A 200 -17.79 1.20 10.15
N THR A 201 -17.09 0.09 9.91
CA THR A 201 -16.21 -0.56 10.89
C THR A 201 -14.78 -0.53 10.37
N SER A 202 -13.80 -0.90 11.19
CA SER A 202 -12.41 -1.00 10.73
C SER A 202 -12.21 -2.05 9.61
N GLN A 203 -13.12 -3.03 9.49
CA GLN A 203 -13.06 -4.08 8.47
C GLN A 203 -13.68 -3.66 7.12
N SER A 204 -14.49 -2.60 7.10
CA SER A 204 -15.16 -2.10 5.89
C SER A 204 -14.35 -1.02 5.16
N ASN A 205 -13.09 -0.82 5.57
CA ASN A 205 -12.16 0.11 4.95
C ASN A 205 -11.26 -0.67 3.96
N PRO A 206 -10.97 -0.12 2.77
CA PRO A 206 -10.05 -0.75 1.82
C PRO A 206 -8.67 -1.06 2.44
N SER A 207 -7.89 -1.91 1.77
CA SER A 207 -6.51 -2.14 2.20
C SER A 207 -5.63 -0.90 1.95
N LEU A 208 -4.52 -0.76 2.69
CA LEU A 208 -3.58 0.36 2.52
C LEU A 208 -2.96 0.41 1.11
N SER A 209 -2.72 -0.74 0.48
CA SER A 209 -2.21 -0.81 -0.90
C SER A 209 -3.25 -0.32 -1.90
N THR A 210 -4.51 -0.76 -1.77
CA THR A 210 -5.64 -0.25 -2.57
C THR A 210 -5.80 1.26 -2.39
N ALA A 211 -5.71 1.76 -1.16
CA ALA A 211 -5.81 3.19 -0.86
C ALA A 211 -4.67 4.00 -1.51
N ARG A 212 -3.43 3.49 -1.50
CA ARG A 212 -2.27 4.12 -2.17
C ARG A 212 -2.41 4.11 -3.68
N ALA A 213 -2.84 3.00 -4.28
CA ALA A 213 -3.09 2.91 -5.72
C ALA A 213 -4.16 3.91 -6.16
N VAL A 214 -5.26 3.99 -5.41
CA VAL A 214 -6.33 4.97 -5.63
C VAL A 214 -5.82 6.40 -5.48
N ALA A 215 -5.06 6.70 -4.41
CA ALA A 215 -4.48 8.02 -4.20
C ALA A 215 -3.57 8.43 -5.37
N ASN A 216 -2.71 7.53 -5.84
CA ASN A 216 -1.83 7.75 -6.98
C ASN A 216 -2.63 8.10 -8.25
N ILE A 217 -3.68 7.31 -8.56
CA ILE A 217 -4.55 7.55 -9.72
C ILE A 217 -5.23 8.91 -9.64
N LEU A 218 -5.79 9.25 -8.49
CA LEU A 218 -6.49 10.53 -8.29
C LEU A 218 -5.53 11.73 -8.38
N GLN A 219 -4.33 11.59 -7.82
CA GLN A 219 -3.32 12.64 -7.78
C GLN A 219 -2.69 12.94 -9.14
N ASN A 220 -2.49 11.90 -9.95
CA ASN A 220 -1.74 12.02 -11.19
C ASN A 220 -2.63 12.06 -12.43
N HIS A 221 -3.78 11.39 -12.42
CA HIS A 221 -4.60 11.20 -13.64
C HIS A 221 -5.95 11.91 -13.61
N TYR A 222 -6.53 12.15 -12.42
CA TYR A 222 -7.79 12.91 -12.23
C TYR A 222 -7.54 14.30 -11.64
N VAL A 223 -6.49 14.98 -12.10
CA VAL A 223 -6.12 16.31 -11.62
C VAL A 223 -7.25 17.31 -11.79
N GLU A 224 -7.45 18.15 -10.78
CA GLU A 224 -8.45 19.23 -10.80
C GLU A 224 -9.89 18.77 -11.10
N ARG A 225 -10.23 17.49 -10.83
CA ARG A 225 -11.59 16.94 -10.97
C ARG A 225 -12.44 17.05 -9.72
N LEU A 226 -11.83 17.12 -8.55
CA LEU A 226 -12.60 17.20 -7.30
C LEU A 226 -12.93 18.65 -6.95
N GLY A 227 -14.23 18.96 -6.97
CA GLY A 227 -14.77 20.26 -6.61
C GLY A 227 -15.02 20.39 -5.11
N ARG A 228 -15.71 19.41 -4.50
CA ARG A 228 -16.05 19.38 -3.07
C ARG A 228 -16.02 17.96 -2.51
N ALA A 229 -15.60 17.81 -1.27
CA ALA A 229 -15.70 16.57 -0.52
C ALA A 229 -16.40 16.81 0.82
N PHE A 230 -17.48 16.08 1.06
CA PHE A 230 -18.24 16.10 2.31
C PHE A 230 -17.97 14.80 3.07
N VAL A 231 -17.54 14.91 4.33
CA VAL A 231 -17.27 13.75 5.18
C VAL A 231 -18.29 13.74 6.31
N MET A 232 -19.18 12.74 6.30
CA MET A 232 -20.36 12.65 7.15
C MET A 232 -20.28 11.46 8.12
N ASN A 233 -20.91 11.63 9.29
CA ASN A 233 -21.05 10.57 10.30
C ASN A 233 -19.71 9.99 10.78
N VAL A 234 -18.67 10.83 10.87
CA VAL A 234 -17.30 10.41 11.20
C VAL A 234 -17.24 9.81 12.61
N PRO A 235 -16.78 8.55 12.78
CA PRO A 235 -16.55 7.95 14.08
C PRO A 235 -15.57 8.77 14.92
N TRP A 236 -15.81 8.84 16.23
CA TRP A 236 -15.00 9.68 17.14
C TRP A 236 -13.49 9.37 17.07
N PHE A 237 -13.09 8.12 16.77
CA PHE A 237 -11.69 7.73 16.65
C PHE A 237 -11.00 8.23 15.37
N LEU A 238 -11.75 8.57 14.30
CA LEU A 238 -11.22 9.16 13.07
C LEU A 238 -11.03 10.68 13.17
N ASN A 239 -11.77 11.37 14.06
CA ASN A 239 -11.65 12.81 14.26
C ASN A 239 -10.27 13.23 14.83
N ALA A 240 -9.66 12.39 15.68
CA ALA A 240 -8.32 12.66 16.22
C ALA A 240 -7.23 12.62 15.13
N PHE A 241 -7.39 11.71 14.16
CA PHE A 241 -6.47 11.56 13.03
C PHE A 241 -6.56 12.73 12.05
N PHE A 242 -7.78 13.15 11.67
CA PHE A 242 -7.95 14.27 10.75
C PHE A 242 -7.49 15.61 11.36
N THR A 243 -7.72 15.81 12.66
CA THR A 243 -7.20 16.98 13.39
C THR A 243 -5.66 17.05 13.35
N ALA A 244 -4.99 15.90 13.38
CA ALA A 244 -3.53 15.82 13.32
C ALA A 244 -2.95 16.10 11.92
N ILE A 245 -3.63 15.70 10.83
CA ILE A 245 -3.15 15.92 9.45
C ILE A 245 -3.59 17.27 8.86
N THR A 246 -4.66 17.87 9.37
CA THR A 246 -5.22 19.14 8.86
C THR A 246 -4.17 20.24 8.74
N PRO A 247 -3.23 20.48 9.68
CA PRO A 247 -2.19 21.49 9.53
C PRO A 247 -1.36 21.35 8.24
N PHE A 248 -1.15 20.13 7.75
CA PHE A 248 -0.30 19.78 6.61
C PHE A 248 -0.99 19.82 5.24
N LEU A 249 -2.32 20.02 5.22
CA LEU A 249 -3.05 20.22 3.97
C LEU A 249 -2.85 21.65 3.47
N ASP A 250 -2.63 21.80 2.16
CA ASP A 250 -2.55 23.12 1.53
C ASP A 250 -3.91 23.86 1.65
N PRO A 251 -3.93 25.21 1.61
CA PRO A 251 -5.15 25.98 1.79
C PRO A 251 -6.27 25.65 0.79
N ILE A 252 -5.93 25.37 -0.47
CA ILE A 252 -6.91 25.08 -1.53
C ILE A 252 -7.63 23.77 -1.22
N THR A 253 -6.91 22.77 -0.72
CA THR A 253 -7.58 21.50 -0.37
C THR A 253 -8.37 21.58 0.94
N LYS A 254 -7.89 22.33 1.94
CA LYS A 254 -8.69 22.62 3.15
C LYS A 254 -10.04 23.26 2.79
N GLU A 255 -10.07 24.11 1.77
CA GLU A 255 -11.29 24.74 1.31
C GLU A 255 -12.27 23.77 0.62
N LYS A 256 -11.78 22.71 -0.03
CA LYS A 256 -12.60 21.72 -0.75
C LYS A 256 -13.25 20.68 0.18
N ILE A 257 -12.70 20.44 1.37
CA ILE A 257 -13.18 19.43 2.32
C ILE A 257 -14.09 20.07 3.39
N ARG A 258 -15.20 19.41 3.71
CA ARG A 258 -16.16 19.84 4.73
C ARG A 258 -16.59 18.65 5.60
N PHE A 259 -16.44 18.76 6.91
CA PHE A 259 -16.80 17.72 7.88
C PHE A 259 -18.15 18.03 8.52
N ASN A 260 -19.05 17.04 8.55
CA ASN A 260 -20.40 17.15 9.15
C ASN A 260 -21.12 18.46 8.78
N ALA A 261 -20.92 18.93 7.55
CA ALA A 261 -21.55 20.15 7.06
C ALA A 261 -23.04 19.90 6.78
N ASN A 262 -23.83 20.97 6.79
CA ASN A 262 -25.20 20.91 6.35
C ASN A 262 -25.23 20.85 4.81
N LEU A 263 -25.38 19.64 4.24
CA LEU A 263 -25.33 19.44 2.78
C LEU A 263 -26.43 20.21 2.03
N ALA A 264 -27.56 20.53 2.66
CA ALA A 264 -28.64 21.33 2.06
C ALA A 264 -28.20 22.77 1.68
N GLU A 265 -27.11 23.27 2.26
CA GLU A 265 -26.51 24.54 1.86
C GLU A 265 -25.83 24.46 0.49
N PHE A 266 -25.38 23.27 0.09
CA PHE A 266 -24.59 23.06 -1.13
C PHE A 266 -25.34 22.30 -2.22
N VAL A 267 -26.34 21.51 -1.84
CA VAL A 267 -27.11 20.63 -2.73
C VAL A 267 -28.59 21.03 -2.66
N PRO A 268 -29.30 21.17 -3.80
CA PRO A 268 -30.75 21.36 -3.79
C PRO A 268 -31.44 20.21 -3.04
N ALA A 269 -32.52 20.51 -2.31
CA ALA A 269 -33.15 19.51 -1.43
C ALA A 269 -33.66 18.29 -2.20
N GLU A 270 -34.21 18.51 -3.40
CA GLU A 270 -34.68 17.47 -4.32
C GLU A 270 -33.57 16.63 -4.96
N GLN A 271 -32.31 17.07 -4.86
CA GLN A 271 -31.12 16.36 -5.37
C GLN A 271 -30.32 15.66 -4.27
N LEU A 272 -30.68 15.88 -2.99
CA LEU A 272 -29.98 15.37 -1.82
C LEU A 272 -30.80 14.29 -1.12
N ASP A 273 -30.16 13.15 -0.82
CA ASP A 273 -30.79 12.05 -0.09
C ASP A 273 -31.36 12.54 1.26
N VAL A 274 -32.56 12.07 1.63
CA VAL A 274 -33.21 12.37 2.91
C VAL A 274 -32.31 12.06 4.11
N GLU A 275 -31.42 11.08 3.99
CA GLU A 275 -30.44 10.72 5.02
C GLU A 275 -29.41 11.81 5.33
N PHE A 276 -29.26 12.81 4.45
CA PHE A 276 -28.38 13.96 4.61
C PHE A 276 -29.15 15.30 4.70
N GLY A 277 -30.47 15.24 4.93
CA GLY A 277 -31.32 16.42 5.12
C GLY A 277 -31.96 16.97 3.84
N GLY A 278 -31.98 16.20 2.76
CA GLY A 278 -32.74 16.54 1.55
C GLY A 278 -34.14 15.92 1.51
N ARG A 279 -34.70 15.83 0.31
CA ARG A 279 -36.04 15.30 0.01
C ARG A 279 -36.03 14.14 -0.99
N TYR A 280 -34.85 13.77 -1.50
CA TYR A 280 -34.71 12.60 -2.36
C TYR A 280 -34.74 11.32 -1.50
N ASN A 281 -35.90 10.68 -1.42
CA ASN A 281 -36.10 9.49 -0.59
C ASN A 281 -35.63 8.23 -1.31
N TYR A 282 -34.30 8.10 -1.45
CA TYR A 282 -33.69 7.06 -2.26
C TYR A 282 -33.65 5.71 -1.54
N GLU A 283 -34.03 4.65 -2.25
CA GLU A 283 -33.88 3.27 -1.80
C GLU A 283 -33.00 2.50 -2.79
N TRP A 284 -31.95 1.85 -2.27
CA TRP A 284 -31.00 1.13 -3.10
C TRP A 284 -31.65 -0.09 -3.75
N ASP A 285 -31.57 -0.16 -5.07
CA ASP A 285 -31.90 -1.32 -5.90
C ASP A 285 -30.82 -1.45 -6.96
N PHE A 286 -30.07 -2.56 -6.92
CA PHE A 286 -28.92 -2.77 -7.80
C PHE A 286 -29.34 -2.83 -9.28
N ASP A 287 -30.39 -3.57 -9.62
CA ASP A 287 -30.80 -3.77 -11.01
C ASP A 287 -31.28 -2.47 -11.63
N VAL A 288 -32.07 -1.69 -10.89
CA VAL A 288 -32.54 -0.37 -11.33
C VAL A 288 -31.37 0.60 -11.46
N TYR A 289 -30.48 0.66 -10.45
CA TYR A 289 -29.31 1.53 -10.46
C TYR A 289 -28.39 1.23 -11.64
N TRP A 290 -27.97 -0.02 -11.77
CA TRP A 290 -26.97 -0.47 -12.71
C TRP A 290 -27.44 -0.29 -14.15
N LYS A 291 -28.69 -0.67 -14.43
CA LYS A 291 -29.33 -0.46 -15.72
C LYS A 291 -29.46 1.02 -16.06
N THR A 292 -29.98 1.84 -15.14
CA THR A 292 -30.19 3.27 -15.41
C THR A 292 -28.87 3.98 -15.66
N LEU A 293 -27.84 3.71 -14.84
CA LEU A 293 -26.52 4.33 -15.00
C LEU A 293 -25.88 3.96 -16.34
N THR A 294 -25.90 2.67 -16.70
CA THR A 294 -25.29 2.20 -17.96
C THR A 294 -26.03 2.72 -19.18
N GLU A 295 -27.37 2.77 -19.16
CA GLU A 295 -28.20 3.34 -20.23
C GLU A 295 -27.95 4.85 -20.40
N GLN A 296 -27.94 5.62 -19.30
CA GLN A 296 -27.71 7.07 -19.35
C GLN A 296 -26.29 7.44 -19.79
N CYS A 297 -25.29 6.63 -19.43
CA CYS A 297 -23.91 6.81 -19.89
C CYS A 297 -23.64 6.15 -21.27
N GLY A 298 -24.62 5.49 -21.87
CA GLY A 298 -24.51 4.88 -23.19
C GLY A 298 -23.48 3.75 -23.29
N ILE A 299 -23.27 2.98 -22.23
CA ILE A 299 -22.29 1.87 -22.15
C ILE A 299 -23.00 0.51 -22.19
N ALA A 300 -22.51 -0.40 -23.03
CA ALA A 300 -22.95 -1.79 -23.10
C ALA A 300 -22.20 -2.65 -22.07
N GLU A 301 -22.67 -3.88 -21.83
CA GLU A 301 -22.10 -4.78 -20.80
C GLU A 301 -20.63 -5.14 -21.02
N ASP A 302 -20.20 -5.19 -22.29
CA ASP A 302 -18.81 -5.46 -22.69
C ASP A 302 -17.90 -4.21 -22.62
N GLY A 303 -18.43 -3.06 -22.21
CA GLY A 303 -17.70 -1.79 -22.14
C GLY A 303 -17.70 -0.99 -23.43
N SER A 304 -18.22 -1.55 -24.53
CA SER A 304 -18.44 -0.79 -25.76
C SER A 304 -19.51 0.27 -25.56
N ARG A 305 -19.49 1.32 -26.40
CA ARG A 305 -20.43 2.44 -26.27
C ARG A 305 -21.41 2.42 -27.42
N LYS A 306 -22.69 2.52 -27.09
CA LYS A 306 -23.77 2.53 -28.09
C LYS A 306 -23.68 3.85 -28.85
N GLN A 307 -23.34 3.81 -30.14
CA GLN A 307 -23.40 4.98 -31.01
C GLN A 307 -24.85 5.47 -31.12
N ALA A 308 -25.03 6.80 -31.05
CA ALA A 308 -26.27 7.59 -31.15
C ALA A 308 -27.12 7.70 -29.87
N GLY A 309 -26.84 8.76 -29.10
CA GLY A 309 -27.63 9.19 -27.94
C GLY A 309 -26.89 10.14 -26.99
N ALA A 310 -25.55 10.15 -27.04
CA ALA A 310 -24.75 11.13 -26.33
C ALA A 310 -25.17 12.55 -26.78
N LYS A 311 -25.45 13.43 -25.80
CA LYS A 311 -25.59 14.87 -26.05
C LYS A 311 -24.48 15.32 -27.03
N PRO A 312 -24.77 16.25 -27.96
CA PRO A 312 -23.79 16.72 -28.92
C PRO A 312 -22.48 16.98 -28.21
N ALA A 313 -21.40 16.47 -28.78
CA ALA A 313 -20.06 16.75 -28.32
C ALA A 313 -19.96 18.26 -28.05
N ALA A 314 -19.52 18.65 -26.86
CA ALA A 314 -19.06 20.00 -26.60
C ALA A 314 -17.77 20.23 -27.40
N VAL A 315 -17.90 20.28 -28.73
CA VAL A 315 -16.88 20.72 -29.67
C VAL A 315 -17.62 21.41 -30.80
N ASP A 316 -17.84 22.71 -30.63
CA ASP A 316 -17.75 23.63 -31.75
C ASP A 316 -16.51 24.50 -31.56
N LYS A 317 -15.72 24.59 -32.63
CA LYS A 317 -14.48 25.37 -32.70
C LYS A 317 -14.80 26.86 -32.55
N HIS A 318 -14.32 27.52 -31.51
CA HIS A 318 -13.72 28.85 -31.68
C HIS A 318 -12.82 29.23 -30.50
N ALA A 319 -11.82 30.03 -30.85
CA ALA A 319 -11.01 30.82 -29.96
C ALA A 319 -11.86 31.72 -29.04
N ASP A 320 -11.21 32.17 -27.97
CA ASP A 320 -11.65 33.22 -27.04
C ASP A 320 -12.89 32.86 -26.19
N ALA A 321 -12.63 32.39 -24.97
CA ALA A 321 -13.11 33.06 -23.76
C ALA A 321 -12.90 32.23 -22.47
N ILE A 322 -11.99 32.74 -21.63
CA ILE A 322 -12.26 33.03 -20.21
C ILE A 322 -12.16 31.88 -19.16
N ALA A 323 -10.98 31.72 -18.53
CA ALA A 323 -10.73 31.14 -17.18
C ALA A 323 -9.36 31.57 -16.53
N ALA A 324 -9.28 32.58 -15.63
CA ALA A 324 -8.07 32.86 -14.83
C ALA A 324 -8.30 33.41 -13.41
N THR A 325 -7.81 32.69 -12.39
CA THR A 325 -7.39 33.25 -11.08
C THR A 325 -6.75 32.17 -10.19
N GLN A 326 -5.67 31.50 -10.62
CA GLN A 326 -4.82 30.70 -9.71
C GLN A 326 -3.34 30.66 -10.14
N LEU A 327 -2.75 31.80 -10.51
CA LEU A 327 -1.35 31.84 -11.00
C LEU A 327 -0.42 32.83 -10.28
N THR A 328 -0.79 33.38 -9.13
CA THR A 328 0.08 34.28 -8.38
C THR A 328 0.38 33.72 -7.00
N GLY A 329 1.55 33.12 -6.85
CA GLY A 329 2.09 32.71 -5.56
C GLY A 329 3.51 32.17 -5.72
N ASP A 330 4.50 33.05 -5.61
CA ASP A 330 5.90 32.67 -5.40
C ASP A 330 6.00 31.86 -4.09
N GLY A 331 6.42 30.60 -4.20
CA GLY A 331 6.64 29.74 -3.05
C GLY A 331 6.72 28.27 -3.44
N ALA A 332 7.93 27.71 -3.38
CA ALA A 332 8.18 26.29 -3.55
C ALA A 332 7.30 25.47 -2.59
N THR A 333 6.28 24.79 -3.12
CA THR A 333 5.53 23.72 -2.46
C THR A 333 4.80 22.89 -3.52
N VAL A 334 4.88 21.57 -3.42
CA VAL A 334 4.22 20.61 -4.32
C VAL A 334 2.69 20.78 -4.26
N GLY A 335 2.05 20.88 -5.43
CA GLY A 335 0.60 21.07 -5.55
C GLY A 335 -0.18 19.81 -5.23
N LEU A 336 -0.82 19.79 -4.06
CA LEU A 336 -1.75 18.77 -3.62
C LEU A 336 -3.13 18.97 -4.28
N GLY A 337 -3.30 18.55 -5.54
CA GLY A 337 -4.63 18.19 -6.07
C GLY A 337 -5.20 16.93 -5.41
N ALA A 338 -4.38 16.29 -4.58
CA ALA A 338 -4.60 15.06 -3.85
C ALA A 338 -5.71 15.13 -2.81
N ALA A 339 -5.76 16.16 -1.97
CA ALA A 339 -6.20 15.93 -0.59
C ALA A 339 -7.70 15.64 -0.42
N ALA A 340 -8.53 15.96 -1.41
CA ALA A 340 -9.95 15.58 -1.39
C ALA A 340 -10.18 14.14 -1.92
N GLY A 341 -9.36 13.66 -2.88
CA GLY A 341 -9.27 12.23 -3.22
C GLY A 341 -8.58 11.44 -2.10
N THR A 342 -7.73 12.15 -1.37
CA THR A 342 -7.12 11.66 -0.15
C THR A 342 -8.20 11.59 0.92
N THR A 343 -9.22 12.45 1.10
CA THR A 343 -10.30 12.16 2.09
C THR A 343 -11.08 10.87 1.84
N ALA A 344 -11.32 10.52 0.57
CA ALA A 344 -11.90 9.22 0.19
C ALA A 344 -10.94 8.05 0.44
N ALA A 345 -9.63 8.27 0.30
CA ALA A 345 -8.57 7.30 0.57
C ALA A 345 -7.97 7.36 2.02
N LEU A 346 -8.27 8.39 2.82
CA LEU A 346 -7.61 8.77 4.09
C LEU A 346 -8.35 8.23 5.29
N ALA A 347 -9.64 7.99 5.19
CA ALA A 347 -10.32 7.25 6.25
C ALA A 347 -9.96 5.76 6.27
N VAL A 348 -9.11 5.35 5.33
CA VAL A 348 -8.67 3.99 5.08
C VAL A 348 -7.19 3.81 5.43
N ALA A 349 -6.44 4.91 5.51
CA ALA A 349 -4.99 4.90 5.61
C ALA A 349 -4.50 5.89 6.67
N ALA A 350 -4.47 5.45 7.92
CA ALA A 350 -3.75 6.13 8.99
C ALA A 350 -2.45 5.36 9.30
N GLY A 351 -1.36 5.74 8.61
CA GLY A 351 -0.02 5.23 8.90
C GLY A 351 1.02 5.66 7.85
N SER A 352 1.96 6.50 8.28
CA SER A 352 3.18 7.01 7.62
C SER A 352 3.02 8.04 6.49
N THR A 353 3.36 9.29 6.81
CA THR A 353 3.58 10.41 5.87
C THR A 353 5.08 10.61 5.62
N GLY A 354 5.47 10.71 4.35
CA GLY A 354 6.74 11.29 3.88
C GLY A 354 6.49 12.01 2.56
N ALA A 355 6.88 13.27 2.47
CA ALA A 355 6.51 14.18 1.38
C ALA A 355 7.51 14.11 0.20
N VAL A 356 6.97 14.20 -1.02
CA VAL A 356 7.67 14.15 -2.31
C VAL A 356 8.17 15.56 -2.70
N SER A 357 9.38 15.65 -3.26
CA SER A 357 9.87 16.76 -4.09
C SER A 357 10.36 16.20 -5.43
N ALA A 358 10.12 16.93 -6.53
CA ALA A 358 10.30 16.46 -7.90
C ALA A 358 11.64 16.89 -8.53
N ASN A 359 12.29 15.94 -9.21
CA ASN A 359 13.63 16.02 -9.81
C ASN A 359 13.72 16.79 -11.14
N GLY A 360 14.84 17.50 -11.27
CA GLY A 360 15.54 17.74 -12.55
C GLY A 360 16.37 16.52 -12.94
N ALA A 361 16.57 16.30 -14.25
CA ALA A 361 17.24 15.12 -14.79
C ALA A 361 18.68 14.99 -14.26
N LYS A 362 18.93 13.94 -13.47
CA LYS A 362 20.25 13.44 -13.09
C LYS A 362 20.50 12.11 -13.80
N THR A 363 21.73 11.90 -14.25
CA THR A 363 22.25 10.62 -14.74
C THR A 363 21.97 9.54 -13.68
N THR A 364 21.18 8.51 -14.02
CA THR A 364 20.80 7.47 -13.06
C THR A 364 22.02 6.63 -12.68
N ALA A 365 22.29 6.48 -11.38
CA ALA A 365 23.45 5.74 -10.85
C ALA A 365 23.29 4.20 -10.89
N TYR A 366 22.26 3.69 -11.56
CA TYR A 366 21.90 2.28 -11.68
C TYR A 366 21.54 1.93 -13.13
N LYS A 367 21.68 0.65 -13.52
CA LYS A 367 21.24 0.14 -14.82
C LYS A 367 19.83 -0.42 -14.72
N TYR A 368 18.86 0.18 -15.41
CA TYR A 368 17.52 -0.38 -15.53
C TYR A 368 17.51 -1.47 -16.60
N LEU A 369 17.14 -2.70 -16.23
CA LEU A 369 17.09 -3.85 -17.13
C LEU A 369 15.71 -3.90 -17.79
N GLN A 370 15.64 -3.76 -19.12
CA GLN A 370 14.37 -3.73 -19.86
C GLN A 370 14.36 -4.66 -21.07
N GLU A 371 15.52 -4.88 -21.69
CA GLU A 371 15.64 -5.60 -22.94
C GLU A 371 16.35 -6.94 -22.75
N LEU A 372 16.09 -7.90 -23.66
CA LEU A 372 16.70 -9.24 -23.62
C LEU A 372 18.24 -9.20 -23.53
N ALA A 373 18.87 -8.25 -24.22
CA ALA A 373 20.32 -8.06 -24.20
C ALA A 373 20.85 -7.68 -22.81
N ASP A 374 20.08 -6.90 -22.04
CA ASP A 374 20.45 -6.52 -20.68
C ASP A 374 20.46 -7.74 -19.74
N TYR A 375 19.47 -8.61 -19.92
CA TYR A 375 19.36 -9.84 -19.14
C TYR A 375 20.50 -10.81 -19.45
N GLU A 376 20.81 -11.02 -20.73
CA GLU A 376 21.95 -11.87 -21.12
C GLU A 376 23.30 -11.32 -20.62
N GLU A 377 23.51 -10.00 -20.66
CA GLU A 377 24.70 -9.37 -20.09
C GLU A 377 24.80 -9.62 -18.57
N LEU A 378 23.69 -9.43 -17.84
CA LEU A 378 23.63 -9.68 -16.40
C LEU A 378 23.99 -11.13 -16.08
N LEU A 379 23.37 -12.08 -16.79
CA LEU A 379 23.60 -13.51 -16.61
C LEU A 379 25.01 -13.95 -17.01
N GLY A 380 25.66 -13.27 -17.95
CA GLY A 380 27.08 -13.51 -18.27
C GLY A 380 28.04 -13.02 -17.17
N LYS A 381 27.67 -11.95 -16.47
CA LYS A 381 28.53 -11.28 -15.48
C LYS A 381 28.55 -11.98 -14.12
N TYR A 382 27.42 -12.54 -13.68
CA TYR A 382 27.28 -13.13 -12.34
C TYR A 382 27.06 -14.64 -12.38
N ASP A 383 27.70 -15.36 -11.46
CA ASP A 383 27.58 -16.82 -11.32
C ASP A 383 26.78 -17.24 -10.09
N THR A 384 26.71 -16.38 -9.07
CA THR A 384 25.99 -16.66 -7.82
C THR A 384 24.89 -15.63 -7.61
N PHE A 385 23.66 -16.11 -7.43
CA PHE A 385 22.49 -15.28 -7.17
C PHE A 385 21.98 -15.56 -5.77
N LEU A 386 21.96 -14.51 -4.96
CA LEU A 386 21.34 -14.49 -3.64
C LEU A 386 19.97 -13.85 -3.81
N PHE A 387 18.90 -14.50 -3.35
CA PHE A 387 17.53 -14.01 -3.48
C PHE A 387 16.95 -13.77 -2.10
N ASP A 388 16.39 -12.58 -1.87
CA ASP A 388 15.33 -12.48 -0.88
C ASP A 388 14.13 -13.36 -1.29
N CYS A 389 13.27 -13.67 -0.32
CA CYS A 389 12.15 -14.56 -0.50
C CYS A 389 10.81 -13.79 -0.64
N ASP A 390 10.47 -12.97 0.35
CA ASP A 390 9.16 -12.31 0.46
C ASP A 390 9.18 -11.01 -0.35
N GLY A 391 8.36 -10.90 -1.39
CA GLY A 391 8.38 -9.76 -2.31
C GLY A 391 9.31 -9.96 -3.52
N VAL A 392 10.13 -11.02 -3.52
CA VAL A 392 11.01 -11.39 -4.66
C VAL A 392 10.58 -12.70 -5.32
N LEU A 393 10.32 -13.73 -4.52
CA LEU A 393 9.90 -15.05 -5.02
C LEU A 393 8.39 -15.26 -4.90
N TRP A 394 7.78 -14.72 -3.85
CA TRP A 394 6.36 -14.84 -3.57
C TRP A 394 5.82 -13.62 -2.82
N SER A 395 4.50 -13.45 -2.85
CA SER A 395 3.76 -12.53 -1.98
C SER A 395 2.78 -13.35 -1.13
N GLY A 396 3.07 -13.44 0.17
CA GLY A 396 2.32 -14.33 1.07
C GLY A 396 2.49 -15.81 0.69
N ASP A 397 1.40 -16.42 0.22
CA ASP A 397 1.33 -17.83 -0.19
C ASP A 397 1.32 -18.02 -1.72
N GLU A 398 1.38 -16.94 -2.50
CA GLU A 398 1.37 -16.99 -3.97
C GLU A 398 2.75 -16.69 -4.55
N THR A 399 3.23 -17.54 -5.46
CA THR A 399 4.48 -17.31 -6.20
C THR A 399 4.33 -16.15 -7.18
N ILE A 400 5.35 -15.30 -7.26
CA ILE A 400 5.41 -14.25 -8.29
C ILE A 400 5.57 -14.91 -9.67
N ALA A 401 4.82 -14.40 -10.66
CA ALA A 401 4.81 -14.96 -12.00
C ALA A 401 6.21 -15.02 -12.62
N GLY A 402 6.51 -16.10 -13.34
CA GLY A 402 7.79 -16.32 -14.03
C GLY A 402 8.95 -16.79 -13.13
N VAL A 403 8.90 -16.57 -11.81
CA VAL A 403 10.02 -16.87 -10.89
C VAL A 403 10.47 -18.33 -10.95
N VAL A 404 9.54 -19.28 -10.94
CA VAL A 404 9.87 -20.72 -10.97
C VAL A 404 10.68 -21.07 -12.23
N SER A 405 10.25 -20.56 -13.38
CA SER A 405 10.94 -20.76 -14.66
C SER A 405 12.33 -20.11 -14.66
N VAL A 406 12.44 -18.88 -14.14
CA VAL A 406 13.73 -18.18 -14.01
C VAL A 406 14.72 -18.96 -13.17
N LEU A 407 14.31 -19.47 -11.99
CA LEU A 407 15.18 -20.27 -11.14
C LEU A 407 15.66 -21.55 -11.83
N GLN A 408 14.77 -22.24 -12.56
CA GLN A 408 15.13 -23.42 -13.36
C GLN A 408 16.14 -23.08 -14.47
N LYS A 409 15.92 -21.96 -15.18
CA LYS A 409 16.82 -21.47 -16.24
C LYS A 409 18.19 -21.05 -15.71
N LEU A 410 18.24 -20.42 -14.54
CA LEU A 410 19.50 -20.11 -13.85
C LEU A 410 20.29 -21.39 -13.53
N ARG A 411 19.61 -22.40 -12.97
CA ARG A 411 20.23 -23.71 -12.69
C ARG A 411 20.71 -24.42 -13.95
N ALA A 412 19.91 -24.41 -15.01
CA ALA A 412 20.28 -24.99 -16.30
C ALA A 412 21.52 -24.32 -16.92
N ARG A 413 21.75 -23.04 -16.61
CA ARG A 413 22.94 -22.27 -16.97
C ARG A 413 24.13 -22.45 -16.01
N GLY A 414 24.03 -23.36 -15.05
CA GLY A 414 25.08 -23.63 -14.06
C GLY A 414 25.26 -22.52 -13.02
N LYS A 415 24.26 -21.66 -12.82
CA LYS A 415 24.30 -20.60 -11.80
C LYS A 415 24.01 -21.16 -10.42
N SER A 416 24.75 -20.68 -9.42
CA SER A 416 24.52 -21.02 -8.01
C SER A 416 23.40 -20.15 -7.45
N VAL A 417 22.41 -20.79 -6.82
CA VAL A 417 21.28 -20.14 -6.18
C VAL A 417 21.43 -20.21 -4.66
N ILE A 418 21.13 -19.11 -3.97
CA ILE A 418 21.10 -19.00 -2.51
C ILE A 418 19.86 -18.18 -2.13
N PHE A 419 19.05 -18.68 -1.21
CA PHE A 419 17.88 -17.99 -0.68
C PHE A 419 18.21 -17.39 0.68
N VAL A 420 18.00 -16.09 0.86
CA VAL A 420 18.39 -15.35 2.06
C VAL A 420 17.18 -14.61 2.62
N THR A 421 16.69 -15.00 3.80
CA THR A 421 15.47 -14.41 4.41
C THR A 421 15.71 -13.94 5.84
N ASN A 422 15.13 -12.79 6.21
CA ASN A 422 15.16 -12.30 7.59
C ASN A 422 14.16 -12.99 8.51
N ASN A 423 13.27 -13.83 7.99
CA ASN A 423 12.25 -14.48 8.81
C ASN A 423 12.83 -15.69 9.57
N ALA A 424 12.93 -15.55 10.89
CA ALA A 424 13.43 -16.59 11.81
C ALA A 424 12.34 -17.54 12.32
N SER A 425 11.08 -17.36 11.92
CA SER A 425 9.96 -18.13 12.49
C SER A 425 9.93 -19.59 12.06
N LYS A 426 10.64 -19.92 10.97
CA LYS A 426 10.70 -21.25 10.34
C LYS A 426 12.15 -21.67 10.17
N SER A 427 12.43 -22.97 10.33
CA SER A 427 13.72 -23.56 9.94
C SER A 427 13.85 -23.70 8.43
N ARG A 428 15.06 -23.96 7.96
CA ARG A 428 15.36 -24.35 6.58
C ARG A 428 14.56 -25.57 6.17
N ALA A 429 14.43 -26.57 7.03
CA ALA A 429 13.62 -27.76 6.75
C ALA A 429 12.14 -27.42 6.50
N THR A 430 11.59 -26.49 7.27
CA THR A 430 10.23 -25.97 7.08
C THR A 430 10.12 -25.10 5.82
N TYR A 431 11.15 -24.31 5.51
CA TYR A 431 11.23 -23.56 4.26
C TYR A 431 11.24 -24.47 3.03
N LEU A 432 11.99 -25.58 3.05
CA LEU A 432 12.00 -26.52 1.93
C LEU A 432 10.62 -27.09 1.62
N LYS A 433 9.78 -27.32 2.64
CA LYS A 433 8.38 -27.71 2.45
C LYS A 433 7.58 -26.59 1.76
N LYS A 434 7.81 -25.32 2.13
CA LYS A 434 7.18 -24.16 1.48
C LYS A 434 7.63 -24.04 0.02
N PHE A 435 8.93 -24.11 -0.25
CA PHE A 435 9.49 -24.09 -1.61
C PHE A 435 8.88 -25.20 -2.48
N ALA A 436 8.81 -26.44 -1.97
CA ALA A 436 8.19 -27.56 -2.66
C ALA A 436 6.70 -27.31 -2.97
N GLY A 437 5.94 -26.76 -2.03
CA GLY A 437 4.53 -26.38 -2.25
C GLY A 437 4.34 -25.27 -3.31
N MET A 438 5.40 -24.53 -3.61
CA MET A 438 5.46 -23.46 -4.60
C MET A 438 6.15 -23.90 -5.91
N ASN A 439 6.47 -25.20 -6.06
CA ASN A 439 7.24 -25.75 -7.18
C ASN A 439 8.62 -25.12 -7.38
N ILE A 440 9.22 -24.58 -6.31
CA ILE A 440 10.57 -24.05 -6.33
C ILE A 440 11.52 -25.16 -5.84
N GLU A 441 12.52 -25.48 -6.65
CA GLU A 441 13.56 -26.43 -6.28
C GLU A 441 14.62 -25.75 -5.39
N ALA A 442 14.76 -26.25 -4.16
CA ALA A 442 15.71 -25.77 -3.17
C ALA A 442 16.27 -26.92 -2.34
N SER A 443 17.49 -26.75 -1.84
CA SER A 443 18.18 -27.66 -0.93
C SER A 443 18.58 -26.96 0.38
N LEU A 444 18.87 -27.73 1.43
CA LEU A 444 19.13 -27.17 2.77
C LEU A 444 20.33 -26.23 2.81
N ASP A 445 21.36 -26.50 1.99
CA ASP A 445 22.58 -25.70 1.88
C ASP A 445 22.40 -24.42 1.04
N GLU A 446 21.24 -24.27 0.39
CA GLU A 446 20.89 -23.07 -0.36
C GLU A 446 20.07 -22.08 0.46
N VAL A 447 19.51 -22.46 1.60
CA VAL A 447 18.63 -21.60 2.39
C VAL A 447 19.36 -21.01 3.60
N PHE A 448 19.41 -19.69 3.69
CA PHE A 448 19.94 -18.92 4.79
C PHE A 448 18.87 -18.03 5.40
N SER A 449 18.11 -18.60 6.33
CA SER A 449 17.25 -17.81 7.22
C SER A 449 18.09 -17.13 8.31
N SER A 450 17.57 -16.04 8.86
CA SER A 450 18.18 -15.39 10.04
C SER A 450 18.25 -16.30 11.27
N SER A 451 17.36 -17.30 11.40
CA SER A 451 17.46 -18.34 12.43
C SER A 451 18.71 -19.21 12.22
N TYR A 452 18.91 -19.74 11.01
CA TYR A 452 20.08 -20.55 10.68
C TYR A 452 21.38 -19.74 10.81
N ALA A 453 21.39 -18.52 10.26
CA ALA A 453 22.54 -17.64 10.37
C ALA A 453 22.90 -17.36 11.85
N SER A 454 21.91 -17.23 12.74
CA SER A 454 22.18 -17.02 14.17
C SER A 454 22.84 -18.25 14.83
N ALA A 455 22.40 -19.46 14.48
CA ALA A 455 23.02 -20.70 14.95
C ALA A 455 24.46 -20.86 14.42
N VAL A 456 24.68 -20.58 13.14
CA VAL A 456 26.02 -20.59 12.52
C VAL A 456 26.92 -19.52 13.13
N TYR A 457 26.40 -18.33 13.40
CA TYR A 457 27.15 -17.25 14.03
C TYR A 457 27.64 -17.65 15.42
N LEU A 458 26.75 -18.20 16.25
CA LEU A 458 27.11 -18.74 17.57
C LEU A 458 28.21 -19.80 17.43
N LYS A 459 28.03 -20.80 16.57
CA LYS A 459 28.96 -21.92 16.46
C LYS A 459 30.31 -21.57 15.84
N LYS A 460 30.30 -20.90 14.69
CA LYS A 460 31.49 -20.69 13.85
C LYS A 460 32.19 -19.35 14.11
N VAL A 461 31.46 -18.33 14.53
CA VAL A 461 32.03 -16.98 14.73
C VAL A 461 32.34 -16.74 16.20
N LEU A 462 31.37 -17.00 17.09
CA LEU A 462 31.56 -16.83 18.52
C LEU A 462 32.25 -18.03 19.20
N ASN A 463 32.43 -19.15 18.48
CA ASN A 463 32.93 -20.41 19.04
C ASN A 463 32.17 -20.80 20.32
N PHE A 464 30.85 -20.65 20.28
CA PHE A 464 29.98 -20.82 21.43
C PHE A 464 30.16 -22.23 22.04
N PRO A 465 30.48 -22.35 23.33
CA PRO A 465 30.77 -23.65 23.93
C PRO A 465 29.57 -24.59 23.92
N ALA A 466 29.79 -25.86 23.56
CA ALA A 466 28.73 -26.85 23.39
C ALA A 466 27.98 -27.21 24.69
N ASP A 467 28.58 -26.94 25.85
CA ASP A 467 27.98 -27.17 27.17
C ASP A 467 27.19 -25.96 27.71
N ARG A 468 27.23 -24.83 26.98
CA ARG A 468 26.46 -23.61 27.28
C ARG A 468 25.14 -23.62 26.52
N LYS A 469 24.17 -22.87 27.04
CA LYS A 469 22.81 -22.79 26.48
C LYS A 469 22.49 -21.45 25.85
N VAL A 470 21.59 -21.46 24.88
CA VAL A 470 20.95 -20.28 24.33
C VAL A 470 19.55 -20.15 24.92
N TYR A 471 19.24 -19.01 25.53
CA TYR A 471 17.88 -18.66 25.88
C TYR A 471 17.18 -18.01 24.68
N VAL A 472 16.12 -18.63 24.18
CA VAL A 472 15.43 -18.22 22.97
C VAL A 472 14.21 -17.36 23.31
N ILE A 473 14.07 -16.23 22.64
CA ILE A 473 12.81 -15.50 22.51
C ILE A 473 12.44 -15.55 21.03
N GLY A 474 11.50 -16.40 20.64
CA GLY A 474 11.21 -16.65 19.23
C GLY A 474 10.40 -17.92 19.00
N MET A 475 10.01 -18.13 17.75
CA MET A 475 9.28 -19.32 17.31
C MET A 475 10.25 -20.51 17.04
N HIS A 476 9.66 -21.71 16.88
CA HIS A 476 10.35 -22.99 16.67
C HIS A 476 11.48 -22.99 15.63
N GLY A 477 11.41 -22.13 14.60
CA GLY A 477 12.46 -22.06 13.58
C GLY A 477 13.86 -21.72 14.12
N ILE A 478 13.97 -21.05 15.27
CA ILE A 478 15.28 -20.81 15.93
C ILE A 478 15.75 -22.07 16.65
N GLU A 479 14.86 -22.71 17.39
CA GLU A 479 15.12 -23.92 18.18
C GLU A 479 15.61 -25.06 17.27
N GLU A 480 14.90 -25.32 16.17
CA GLU A 480 15.25 -26.36 15.19
C GLU A 480 16.63 -26.13 14.55
N GLU A 481 17.04 -24.87 14.32
CA GLU A 481 18.36 -24.56 13.75
C GLU A 481 19.48 -24.65 14.79
N LEU A 482 19.20 -24.31 16.05
CA LEU A 482 20.13 -24.54 17.15
C LEU A 482 20.37 -26.04 17.36
N ASP A 483 19.29 -26.85 17.33
CA ASP A 483 19.37 -28.31 17.41
C ASP A 483 20.16 -28.90 16.24
N ALA A 484 19.92 -28.42 15.02
CA ALA A 484 20.66 -28.86 13.83
C ALA A 484 22.17 -28.57 13.93
N GLU A 485 22.55 -27.50 14.61
CA GLU A 485 23.95 -27.14 14.86
C GLU A 485 24.52 -27.75 16.16
N GLY A 486 23.72 -28.48 16.94
CA GLY A 486 24.12 -29.11 18.19
C GLY A 486 24.32 -28.13 19.35
N ILE A 487 23.60 -27.01 19.33
CA ILE A 487 23.65 -25.98 20.37
C ILE A 487 22.49 -26.19 21.34
N LEU A 488 22.81 -26.35 22.64
CA LEU A 488 21.79 -26.49 23.67
C LEU A 488 20.97 -25.20 23.79
N HIS A 489 19.66 -25.33 23.98
CA HIS A 489 18.77 -24.18 24.13
C HIS A 489 17.69 -24.41 25.19
N CYS A 490 17.04 -23.32 25.58
CA CYS A 490 15.88 -23.29 26.46
C CYS A 490 15.01 -22.05 26.16
N GLY A 491 13.78 -22.04 26.66
CA GLY A 491 12.81 -20.99 26.37
C GLY A 491 12.11 -21.22 25.04
N GLY A 492 12.00 -20.18 24.19
CA GLY A 492 11.42 -20.32 22.86
C GLY A 492 9.95 -20.70 22.93
N THR A 493 9.61 -21.90 22.46
CA THR A 493 8.22 -22.40 22.43
C THR A 493 7.78 -23.15 23.68
N ASP A 494 8.63 -23.23 24.72
CA ASP A 494 8.30 -23.82 26.02
C ASP A 494 6.99 -23.28 26.61
N GLU A 495 6.09 -24.19 27.01
CA GLU A 495 4.80 -23.86 27.59
C GLU A 495 4.90 -23.03 28.87
N GLU A 496 5.94 -23.24 29.70
CA GLU A 496 6.16 -22.46 30.92
C GLU A 496 6.49 -21.00 30.63
N ASP A 497 7.14 -20.72 29.51
CA ASP A 497 7.54 -19.38 29.10
C ASP A 497 6.44 -18.64 28.31
N ASN A 498 5.47 -19.39 27.76
CA ASN A 498 4.30 -18.85 27.06
C ASN A 498 3.14 -18.48 28.00
N LYS A 499 3.31 -18.60 29.33
CA LYS A 499 2.31 -18.24 30.33
C LYS A 499 2.31 -16.74 30.64
N PHE A 500 1.14 -16.22 30.96
CA PHE A 500 1.01 -14.87 31.55
C PHE A 500 1.22 -14.93 33.06
N LEU A 501 2.02 -14.02 33.60
CA LEU A 501 2.14 -13.86 35.05
C LEU A 501 0.85 -13.30 35.65
N PRO A 502 0.48 -13.73 36.88
CA PRO A 502 -0.49 -13.00 37.67
C PRO A 502 -0.03 -11.55 37.90
N ALA A 503 -0.98 -10.64 38.09
CA ALA A 503 -0.70 -9.22 38.24
C ALA A 503 0.27 -8.95 39.41
N LEU A 504 1.42 -8.36 39.09
CA LEU A 504 2.49 -8.00 40.05
C LEU A 504 3.07 -9.19 40.85
N ASP A 505 2.87 -10.42 40.38
CA ASP A 505 3.47 -11.61 40.99
C ASP A 505 4.76 -12.00 40.24
N PHE A 506 5.90 -11.83 40.91
CA PHE A 506 7.22 -12.17 40.38
C PHE A 506 7.78 -13.45 41.01
N THR A 507 6.99 -14.19 41.81
CA THR A 507 7.48 -15.32 42.62
C THR A 507 8.10 -16.41 41.74
N SER A 508 7.51 -16.71 40.59
CA SER A 508 8.06 -17.68 39.63
C SER A 508 9.40 -17.27 39.02
N LEU A 509 9.70 -15.97 39.02
CA LEU A 509 10.97 -15.40 38.53
C LEU A 509 12.04 -15.27 39.64
N GLN A 510 11.68 -15.55 40.90
CA GLN A 510 12.58 -15.49 42.05
C GLN A 510 13.24 -16.85 42.34
N ASN A 511 12.76 -17.94 41.74
CA ASN A 511 13.40 -19.24 41.85
C ASN A 511 14.80 -19.20 41.18
N ASP A 512 15.81 -19.77 41.84
CA ASP A 512 17.15 -19.90 41.29
C ASP A 512 17.16 -20.71 39.98
N GLU A 513 16.21 -21.63 39.80
CA GLU A 513 16.03 -22.38 38.55
C GLU A 513 15.44 -21.54 37.40
N ALA A 514 14.85 -20.38 37.70
CA ALA A 514 14.28 -19.51 36.67
C ALA A 514 15.36 -18.88 35.79
N ILE A 515 16.60 -18.75 36.32
CA ILE A 515 17.77 -18.22 35.64
C ILE A 515 18.81 -19.33 35.51
N ASP A 516 18.74 -20.08 34.41
CA ASP A 516 19.73 -21.12 34.13
C ASP A 516 21.15 -20.52 34.00
N PRO A 517 22.09 -20.89 34.89
CA PRO A 517 23.44 -20.33 34.87
C PRO A 517 24.25 -20.79 33.65
N LYS A 518 23.83 -21.84 32.94
CA LYS A 518 24.47 -22.30 31.70
C LYS A 518 24.10 -21.46 30.48
N VAL A 519 23.06 -20.63 30.56
CA VAL A 519 22.71 -19.72 29.46
C VAL A 519 23.87 -18.77 29.21
N GLY A 520 24.51 -18.87 28.05
CA GLY A 520 25.60 -18.00 27.60
C GLY A 520 25.21 -17.07 26.45
N ALA A 521 23.99 -17.17 25.94
CA ALA A 521 23.49 -16.26 24.92
C ALA A 521 21.97 -16.10 25.05
N VAL A 522 21.47 -14.93 24.73
CA VAL A 522 20.06 -14.66 24.47
C VAL A 522 19.91 -14.38 22.98
N VAL A 523 19.05 -15.14 22.30
CA VAL A 523 18.71 -14.93 20.89
C VAL A 523 17.25 -14.50 20.79
N CYS A 524 17.01 -13.30 20.27
CA CYS A 524 15.68 -12.74 20.06
C CYS A 524 15.32 -12.72 18.58
N GLY A 525 14.18 -13.31 18.23
CA GLY A 525 13.56 -13.23 16.92
C GLY A 525 12.07 -12.89 17.02
N PHE A 526 11.35 -13.13 15.92
CA PHE A 526 9.90 -12.94 15.90
C PHE A 526 9.21 -14.00 16.79
N ASP A 527 8.29 -13.57 17.65
CA ASP A 527 7.60 -14.42 18.62
C ASP A 527 6.13 -13.97 18.77
N MET A 528 5.18 -14.82 18.38
CA MET A 528 3.75 -14.55 18.54
C MET A 528 3.25 -14.76 19.98
N HIS A 529 4.05 -15.41 20.82
CA HIS A 529 3.77 -15.67 22.24
C HIS A 529 4.68 -14.86 23.16
N MET A 530 5.13 -13.69 22.69
CA MET A 530 5.92 -12.77 23.50
C MET A 530 5.20 -12.49 24.84
N SER A 531 5.89 -12.75 25.94
CA SER A 531 5.35 -12.62 27.29
C SER A 531 6.31 -11.83 28.19
N TYR A 532 5.79 -11.29 29.30
CA TYR A 532 6.62 -10.64 30.30
C TYR A 532 7.64 -11.62 30.92
N ILE A 533 7.29 -12.90 31.07
CA ILE A 533 8.19 -13.94 31.59
C ILE A 533 9.44 -14.03 30.73
N LYS A 534 9.25 -14.10 29.41
CA LYS A 534 10.36 -14.20 28.45
C LYS A 534 11.31 -13.01 28.55
N ILE A 535 10.74 -11.80 28.55
CA ILE A 535 11.52 -10.56 28.66
C ILE A 535 12.26 -10.52 30.01
N ALA A 536 11.61 -10.91 31.11
CA ALA A 536 12.21 -10.88 32.44
C ALA A 536 13.37 -11.88 32.61
N LYS A 537 13.20 -13.13 32.13
CA LYS A 537 14.26 -14.15 32.14
C LYS A 537 15.45 -13.70 31.28
N ALA A 538 15.20 -13.26 30.05
CA ALA A 538 16.24 -12.72 29.18
C ALA A 538 16.95 -11.51 29.81
N PHE A 539 16.22 -10.58 30.40
CA PHE A 539 16.78 -9.42 31.10
C PHE A 539 17.74 -9.86 32.22
N LYS A 540 17.36 -10.86 33.02
CA LYS A 540 18.20 -11.38 34.09
C LYS A 540 19.47 -12.05 33.56
N HIS A 541 19.41 -12.82 32.48
CA HIS A 541 20.61 -13.37 31.83
C HIS A 541 21.54 -12.26 31.31
N LEU A 542 20.96 -11.20 30.75
CA LEU A 542 21.71 -10.09 30.15
C LEU A 542 22.21 -9.03 31.15
N THR A 543 21.79 -9.09 32.42
CA THR A 543 22.16 -8.10 33.45
C THR A 543 22.79 -8.71 34.70
N ARG A 544 22.93 -10.03 34.78
CA ARG A 544 23.63 -10.69 35.88
C ARG A 544 25.09 -10.24 35.98
N ALA A 545 25.69 -10.41 37.15
CA ALA A 545 27.10 -10.09 37.37
C ALA A 545 27.99 -10.84 36.35
N GLY A 546 28.87 -10.09 35.68
CA GLY A 546 29.80 -10.64 34.66
C GLY A 546 29.18 -10.93 33.29
N CYS A 547 27.95 -10.50 33.01
CA CYS A 547 27.26 -10.75 31.73
C CYS A 547 27.95 -10.18 30.48
N GLU A 548 28.85 -9.22 30.63
CA GLU A 548 29.64 -8.65 29.52
C GLU A 548 30.99 -9.34 29.32
N GLY A 549 31.35 -10.30 30.18
CA GLY A 549 32.56 -11.11 30.01
C GLY A 549 32.42 -12.20 28.96
N ASP A 550 33.49 -12.99 28.80
CA ASP A 550 33.53 -14.09 27.84
C ASP A 550 32.63 -15.26 28.24
N VAL A 551 32.17 -16.00 27.22
CA VAL A 551 31.44 -17.25 27.40
C VAL A 551 32.42 -18.41 27.25
N GLU A 552 32.77 -19.05 28.36
CA GLU A 552 33.79 -20.11 28.39
C GLU A 552 33.18 -21.49 28.66
N ALA A 553 33.79 -22.52 28.06
CA ALA A 553 33.44 -23.92 28.30
C ALA A 553 33.69 -24.30 29.78
N GLY A 554 32.81 -25.12 30.34
CA GLY A 554 32.91 -25.64 31.71
C GLY A 554 32.58 -24.64 32.81
N LYS A 555 32.24 -23.39 32.48
CA LYS A 555 31.82 -22.37 33.45
C LYS A 555 30.30 -22.25 33.53
N GLU A 556 29.81 -21.77 34.67
CA GLU A 556 28.42 -21.39 34.93
C GLU A 556 28.36 -19.91 35.34
N GLY A 557 27.26 -19.22 35.00
CA GLY A 557 27.13 -17.77 35.16
C GLY A 557 27.96 -16.97 34.15
N GLY A 558 28.30 -15.72 34.47
CA GLY A 558 29.19 -14.88 33.68
C GLY A 558 28.62 -14.43 32.33
N GLY A 559 29.49 -14.39 31.32
CA GLY A 559 29.23 -13.84 29.98
C GLY A 559 27.91 -14.28 29.36
N CYS A 560 27.27 -13.35 28.67
CA CYS A 560 26.04 -13.60 27.93
C CYS A 560 26.02 -12.76 26.65
N HIS A 561 26.06 -13.41 25.49
CA HIS A 561 25.84 -12.72 24.22
C HIS A 561 24.39 -12.26 24.10
N PHE A 562 24.18 -11.12 23.45
CA PHE A 562 22.85 -10.60 23.14
C PHE A 562 22.72 -10.53 21.62
N ILE A 563 21.86 -11.36 21.05
CA ILE A 563 21.75 -11.55 19.61
C ILE A 563 20.31 -11.31 19.17
N LEU A 564 20.13 -10.56 18.09
CA LEU A 564 18.86 -10.43 17.38
C LEU A 564 18.97 -11.15 16.03
N THR A 565 17.95 -11.95 15.68
CA THR A 565 17.91 -12.59 14.36
C THR A 565 17.79 -11.54 13.26
N ASN A 566 17.04 -10.47 13.48
CA ASN A 566 16.97 -9.26 12.65
C ASN A 566 16.42 -8.10 13.50
N ASP A 567 16.58 -6.87 13.03
CA ASP A 567 16.07 -5.65 13.65
C ASP A 567 14.91 -5.03 12.87
N ASP A 568 14.19 -5.82 12.06
CA ASP A 568 13.04 -5.33 11.31
C ASP A 568 11.97 -4.81 12.27
N SER A 569 11.62 -3.53 12.11
CA SER A 569 10.58 -2.87 12.91
C SER A 569 9.20 -3.46 12.61
N THR A 570 8.99 -3.96 11.40
CA THR A 570 7.71 -4.50 10.93
C THR A 570 7.86 -5.89 10.33
N PHE A 571 6.80 -6.69 10.45
CA PHE A 571 6.63 -8.00 9.84
C PHE A 571 5.51 -7.92 8.79
N PRO A 572 5.76 -8.27 7.52
CA PRO A 572 4.74 -8.23 6.48
C PRO A 572 3.79 -9.42 6.65
N ALA A 573 2.50 -9.16 6.91
CA ALA A 573 1.48 -10.20 6.84
C ALA A 573 0.13 -9.62 6.35
N LYS A 574 -0.86 -10.51 6.13
CA LYS A 574 -2.21 -10.10 5.75
C LYS A 574 -2.77 -9.11 6.78
N GLY A 575 -3.34 -8.01 6.31
CA GLY A 575 -3.87 -6.93 7.17
C GLY A 575 -2.89 -5.77 7.44
N GLY A 576 -1.65 -5.84 6.96
CA GLY A 576 -0.67 -4.73 7.01
C GLY A 576 0.64 -5.12 7.69
N PRO A 577 1.57 -4.17 7.86
CA PRO A 577 2.79 -4.39 8.63
C PRO A 577 2.45 -4.54 10.12
N TRP A 578 2.80 -5.67 10.71
CA TRP A 578 2.69 -5.95 12.14
C TRP A 578 4.02 -5.67 12.85
N PRO A 579 4.10 -5.61 14.18
CA PRO A 579 5.39 -5.48 14.88
C PRO A 579 6.36 -6.62 14.50
N GLY A 580 7.54 -6.29 13.99
CA GLY A 580 8.59 -7.24 13.63
C GLY A 580 9.50 -7.64 14.80
N ALA A 581 10.53 -8.45 14.53
CA ALA A 581 11.45 -8.92 15.58
C ALA A 581 12.21 -7.77 16.27
N GLY A 582 12.53 -6.69 15.54
CA GLY A 582 13.11 -5.49 16.12
C GLY A 582 12.17 -4.80 17.11
N SER A 583 10.88 -4.70 16.77
CA SER A 583 9.87 -4.15 17.69
C SER A 583 9.65 -5.02 18.93
N LEU A 584 9.68 -6.34 18.76
CA LEU A 584 9.51 -7.30 19.85
C LEU A 584 10.71 -7.34 20.81
N SER A 585 11.92 -7.07 20.31
CA SER A 585 13.15 -7.02 21.12
C SER A 585 13.41 -5.64 21.75
N ALA A 586 12.76 -4.58 21.28
CA ALA A 586 12.93 -3.21 21.76
C ALA A 586 12.80 -3.04 23.30
N PRO A 587 11.84 -3.67 24.00
CA PRO A 587 11.76 -3.58 25.47
C PRO A 587 13.01 -4.11 26.17
N LEU A 588 13.61 -5.17 25.65
CA LEU A 588 14.80 -5.79 26.21
C LEU A 588 16.05 -4.93 25.94
N VAL A 589 16.18 -4.39 24.73
CA VAL A 589 17.24 -3.43 24.39
C VAL A 589 17.15 -2.20 25.30
N PHE A 590 15.95 -1.65 25.47
CA PHE A 590 15.71 -0.47 26.30
C PHE A 590 16.02 -0.73 27.78
N SER A 591 15.54 -1.85 28.34
CA SER A 591 15.71 -2.17 29.75
C SER A 591 17.14 -2.55 30.11
N THR A 592 17.83 -3.31 29.27
CA THR A 592 19.22 -3.75 29.51
C THR A 592 20.25 -2.68 29.17
N LYS A 593 19.92 -1.74 28.26
CA LYS A 593 20.84 -0.76 27.65
C LYS A 593 22.02 -1.39 26.90
N ARG A 594 21.97 -2.69 26.61
CA ARG A 594 22.99 -3.40 25.83
C ARG A 594 22.70 -3.27 24.35
N THR A 595 23.76 -3.12 23.55
CA THR A 595 23.68 -3.18 22.09
C THR A 595 23.76 -4.64 21.65
N PRO A 596 22.72 -5.21 21.02
CA PRO A 596 22.78 -6.57 20.52
C PRO A 596 23.61 -6.67 19.24
N THR A 597 24.15 -7.86 18.99
CA THR A 597 24.62 -8.26 17.67
C THR A 597 23.42 -8.66 16.82
N ILE A 598 23.22 -7.98 15.70
CA ILE A 598 22.12 -8.29 14.78
C ILE A 598 22.67 -9.16 13.65
N VAL A 599 22.06 -10.32 13.45
CA VAL A 599 22.59 -11.31 12.50
C VAL A 599 22.02 -11.10 11.09
N GLY A 600 20.73 -10.82 10.97
CA GLY A 600 20.02 -10.70 9.68
C GLY A 600 20.48 -9.55 8.79
N LYS A 601 19.94 -9.49 7.57
CA LYS A 601 20.16 -8.39 6.62
C LYS A 601 19.67 -7.05 7.24
N PRO A 602 20.35 -5.92 7.02
CA PRO A 602 21.53 -5.71 6.16
C PRO A 602 22.89 -6.04 6.80
N HIS A 603 22.90 -6.64 8.00
CA HIS A 603 24.11 -6.71 8.81
C HIS A 603 25.12 -7.73 8.29
N LYS A 604 26.40 -7.38 8.42
CA LYS A 604 27.55 -8.18 7.98
C LYS A 604 27.55 -9.64 8.50
N PRO A 605 27.12 -9.95 9.74
CA PRO A 605 27.12 -11.33 10.23
C PRO A 605 26.35 -12.33 9.37
N MET A 606 25.22 -11.94 8.74
CA MET A 606 24.50 -12.82 7.80
C MET A 606 25.42 -13.26 6.67
N LEU A 607 26.12 -12.30 6.05
CA LEU A 607 27.01 -12.59 4.94
C LEU A 607 28.21 -13.43 5.39
N ASP A 608 28.80 -13.10 6.53
CA ASP A 608 29.91 -13.87 7.09
C ASP A 608 29.49 -15.33 7.32
N CYS A 609 28.24 -15.59 7.74
CA CYS A 609 27.69 -16.94 7.87
C CYS A 609 27.49 -17.65 6.53
N ILE A 610 27.04 -16.93 5.50
CA ILE A 610 26.92 -17.47 4.13
C ILE A 610 28.30 -17.85 3.61
N ILE A 611 29.28 -16.94 3.65
CA ILE A 611 30.65 -17.17 3.17
C ILE A 611 31.34 -18.30 3.93
N ALA A 612 31.14 -18.39 5.26
CA ALA A 612 31.69 -19.46 6.09
C ALA A 612 31.06 -20.84 5.83
N THR A 613 30.01 -20.91 5.02
CA THR A 613 29.27 -22.15 4.72
C THR A 613 29.32 -22.50 3.24
N LYS A 614 29.22 -21.51 2.36
CA LYS A 614 29.22 -21.64 0.90
C LYS A 614 30.21 -20.64 0.33
N GLN A 615 31.30 -21.16 -0.23
CA GLN A 615 32.29 -20.33 -0.90
C GLN A 615 31.76 -19.88 -2.27
N PHE A 616 31.82 -18.60 -2.53
CA PHE A 616 31.58 -18.00 -3.84
C PHE A 616 32.45 -16.75 -3.99
N ASP A 617 32.67 -16.32 -5.24
CA ASP A 617 33.39 -15.07 -5.52
C ASP A 617 32.42 -13.88 -5.38
N PRO A 618 32.61 -12.98 -4.40
CA PRO A 618 31.74 -11.81 -4.21
C PRO A 618 31.65 -10.91 -5.45
N ALA A 619 32.73 -10.81 -6.25
CA ALA A 619 32.74 -9.99 -7.46
C ALA A 619 31.84 -10.55 -8.57
N ARG A 620 31.52 -11.84 -8.50
CA ARG A 620 30.62 -12.56 -9.42
C ARG A 620 29.31 -12.98 -8.74
N ALA A 621 28.96 -12.33 -7.63
CA ALA A 621 27.71 -12.53 -6.92
C ALA A 621 26.80 -11.30 -6.99
N ILE A 622 25.49 -11.57 -7.00
CA ILE A 622 24.46 -10.53 -6.98
C ILE A 622 23.35 -10.89 -5.99
N MET A 623 22.95 -9.92 -5.17
CA MET A 623 21.77 -9.99 -4.31
C MET A 623 20.57 -9.38 -5.01
N VAL A 624 19.49 -10.15 -5.09
CA VAL A 624 18.20 -9.74 -5.63
C VAL A 624 17.22 -9.55 -4.48
N GLY A 625 16.71 -8.33 -4.33
CA GLY A 625 15.89 -7.94 -3.19
C GLY A 625 14.83 -6.93 -3.55
N ASP A 626 13.83 -6.77 -2.71
CA ASP A 626 12.74 -5.82 -2.88
C ASP A 626 12.86 -4.60 -1.97
N ARG A 627 13.84 -4.56 -1.05
CA ARG A 627 13.94 -3.52 -0.02
C ARG A 627 15.33 -2.90 0.10
N LEU A 628 15.40 -1.57 0.01
CA LEU A 628 16.66 -0.82 0.00
C LEU A 628 17.47 -0.95 1.30
N ASN A 629 16.82 -0.72 2.44
CA ASN A 629 17.48 -0.69 3.75
C ASN A 629 17.80 -2.08 4.32
N THR A 630 17.55 -3.15 3.55
CA THR A 630 17.87 -4.51 3.96
C THR A 630 18.65 -5.22 2.87
N ASP A 631 18.07 -5.53 1.71
CA ASP A 631 18.74 -6.33 0.68
C ASP A 631 19.83 -5.55 -0.07
N ILE A 632 19.53 -4.30 -0.45
CA ILE A 632 20.49 -3.50 -1.22
C ILE A 632 21.62 -3.02 -0.31
N GLU A 633 21.31 -2.64 0.93
CA GLU A 633 22.33 -2.38 1.95
C GLU A 633 23.13 -3.63 2.33
N PHE A 634 22.50 -4.81 2.41
CA PHE A 634 23.19 -6.09 2.61
C PHE A 634 24.21 -6.35 1.50
N ALA A 635 23.79 -6.16 0.25
CA ALA A 635 24.64 -6.35 -0.91
C ALA A 635 25.87 -5.43 -0.87
N LYS A 636 25.64 -4.14 -0.59
CA LYS A 636 26.69 -3.13 -0.47
C LYS A 636 27.65 -3.40 0.68
N ALA A 637 27.11 -3.72 1.87
CA ALA A 637 27.91 -4.09 3.03
C ALA A 637 28.75 -5.35 2.74
N GLY A 638 28.27 -6.21 1.84
CA GLY A 638 28.94 -7.41 1.39
C GLY A 638 29.91 -7.26 0.23
N GLY A 639 29.97 -6.10 -0.41
CA GLY A 639 30.74 -5.93 -1.64
C GLY A 639 30.27 -6.84 -2.79
N ILE A 640 28.99 -7.25 -2.78
CA ILE A 640 28.34 -7.98 -3.87
C ILE A 640 27.42 -7.04 -4.65
N ALA A 641 27.17 -7.34 -5.91
CA ALA A 641 26.25 -6.53 -6.71
C ALA A 641 24.81 -6.62 -6.18
N SER A 642 23.99 -5.65 -6.54
CA SER A 642 22.63 -5.51 -6.05
C SER A 642 21.63 -5.29 -7.18
N MET A 643 20.51 -6.02 -7.16
CA MET A 643 19.39 -5.84 -8.06
C MET A 643 18.12 -5.62 -7.25
N LEU A 644 17.49 -4.47 -7.43
CA LEU A 644 16.19 -4.17 -6.84
C LEU A 644 15.07 -4.67 -7.77
N VAL A 645 14.11 -5.40 -7.22
CA VAL A 645 12.82 -5.71 -7.88
C VAL A 645 11.72 -4.79 -7.34
N LEU A 646 10.74 -4.43 -8.19
CA LEU A 646 9.64 -3.54 -7.82
C LEU A 646 8.35 -4.28 -7.42
N THR A 647 8.47 -5.57 -7.09
CA THR A 647 7.34 -6.44 -6.69
C THR A 647 7.05 -6.41 -5.18
N GLY A 648 7.91 -5.78 -4.37
CA GLY A 648 7.80 -5.74 -2.92
C GLY A 648 7.76 -4.32 -2.32
N ILE A 649 8.63 -4.05 -1.35
CA ILE A 649 8.50 -2.89 -0.43
C ILE A 649 9.01 -1.58 -1.01
N SER A 650 10.25 -1.55 -1.50
CA SER A 650 10.88 -0.32 -1.96
C SER A 650 10.39 0.09 -3.34
N THR A 651 10.32 1.40 -3.56
CA THR A 651 9.81 1.96 -4.81
C THR A 651 10.93 2.58 -5.64
N ARG A 652 10.65 2.77 -6.93
CA ARG A 652 11.57 3.49 -7.83
C ARG A 652 11.86 4.92 -7.35
N ASP A 653 10.88 5.57 -6.73
CA ASP A 653 11.05 6.94 -6.22
C ASP A 653 12.11 7.01 -5.10
N GLU A 654 12.23 5.96 -4.27
CA GLU A 654 13.21 5.91 -3.18
C GLU A 654 14.67 5.86 -3.66
N ILE A 655 14.91 5.35 -4.88
CA ILE A 655 16.26 5.30 -5.50
C ILE A 655 16.55 6.48 -6.42
N GLU A 656 15.50 7.14 -6.93
CA GLU A 656 15.64 8.30 -7.82
C GLU A 656 15.64 9.63 -7.05
N GLY A 657 15.16 9.67 -5.81
CA GLY A 657 15.14 10.87 -4.97
C GLY A 657 16.53 11.48 -4.72
N ASP A 658 16.60 12.80 -4.54
CA ASP A 658 17.84 13.55 -4.26
C ASP A 658 18.55 13.09 -2.98
N ASP A 659 17.79 12.51 -2.05
CA ASP A 659 18.18 11.99 -0.75
C ASP A 659 18.23 10.45 -0.70
N ALA A 660 18.26 9.79 -1.87
CA ALA A 660 18.47 8.35 -1.98
C ALA A 660 19.78 7.92 -1.29
N LYS A 661 19.66 7.38 -0.07
CA LYS A 661 20.79 6.90 0.73
C LYS A 661 21.44 5.65 0.13
N THR A 662 20.60 4.83 -0.49
CA THR A 662 20.99 3.54 -1.03
C THR A 662 20.41 3.40 -2.44
N VAL A 663 21.29 3.37 -3.44
CA VAL A 663 20.95 3.10 -4.84
C VAL A 663 21.47 1.71 -5.26
N PRO A 664 20.66 0.84 -5.90
CA PRO A 664 21.12 -0.48 -6.36
C PRO A 664 22.01 -0.38 -7.61
N ASP A 665 22.67 -1.47 -8.01
CA ASP A 665 23.41 -1.51 -9.26
C ASP A 665 22.46 -1.73 -10.45
N TYR A 666 21.43 -2.54 -10.24
CA TYR A 666 20.43 -2.90 -11.22
C TYR A 666 19.01 -2.67 -10.69
N LEU A 667 18.09 -2.34 -11.60
CA LEU A 667 16.66 -2.28 -11.35
C LEU A 667 15.95 -3.18 -12.35
N ILE A 668 14.92 -3.91 -11.91
CA ILE A 668 14.00 -4.67 -12.77
C ILE A 668 12.58 -4.62 -12.17
N ASN A 669 11.52 -4.75 -12.97
CA ASN A 669 10.16 -4.69 -12.40
C ASN A 669 9.86 -5.94 -11.58
N SER A 670 10.12 -7.11 -12.16
CA SER A 670 9.95 -8.40 -11.51
C SER A 670 11.14 -9.31 -11.79
N LEU A 671 11.48 -10.18 -10.84
CA LEU A 671 12.42 -11.27 -11.12
C LEU A 671 11.93 -12.14 -12.30
N GLY A 672 10.61 -12.27 -12.45
CA GLY A 672 9.98 -13.00 -13.56
C GLY A 672 10.28 -12.45 -14.94
N ASP A 673 10.69 -11.17 -15.06
CA ASP A 673 11.01 -10.57 -16.37
C ASP A 673 12.25 -11.21 -17.01
N LEU A 674 13.14 -11.82 -16.19
CA LEU A 674 14.26 -12.62 -16.68
C LEU A 674 13.81 -13.90 -17.40
N ASP A 675 12.53 -14.28 -17.32
CA ASP A 675 12.00 -15.44 -18.05
C ASP A 675 11.99 -15.21 -19.56
N ALA A 676 12.12 -13.96 -20.02
CA ALA A 676 12.31 -13.64 -21.42
C ALA A 676 13.60 -14.26 -22.00
N VAL A 677 14.59 -14.58 -21.16
CA VAL A 677 15.82 -15.25 -21.59
C VAL A 677 15.53 -16.74 -21.87
N PRO A 678 15.91 -17.28 -23.05
CA PRO A 678 15.57 -18.64 -23.48
C PRO A 678 15.95 -19.76 -22.50
#